data_AF-S3YFH7-F1
#
_entry.id   AF-S3YFH7-F1
#
_cell.length_a   1.000
_cell.length_b   1.000
_cell.length_c   1.000
_cell.angle_alpha   90.00
_cell.angle_beta   90.00
_cell.angle_gamma   90.00
#
_symmetry.space_group_name_H-M   'P 1'
#
loop_
_entity.id
_entity.type
_entity.pdbx_description
1 polymer ?
#
loop_
_entity_poly.entity_id
_entity_poly.type
_entity_poly.pdbx_seq_one_letter_code
_entity_poly.pdbx_strand_id
1 'polypeptide(L)'
;MKILKLPLAGLLFCTAPLLAGCGTSDKPEAPVSLTWEMGTSNVEPGYYENSFVLKNISGAPLPRNWTIYYSQLPRNVKQVGNPAVRVESVNGNFFKMYPTESFTPLAPGDSMRITFLCSYKIDRNSHAPEGTYWVATIDGKERSPLPVTLNTLALPSPESLPGYPDATKIYESNLRLENVSALQPWDILPSVKKATSAEGAVVLDGKVALAYPDAYAVEARLLKEKLSALYGLEVVDKAPVTIALETLADKAKAVNDEYYDLVIDSDRIKISAATLHGVFNGTQTLLAMLKGKKAPYRLDAMSVEDYPDLLYRGQMIDIARNFTTVDNLKKLVDIFASYKMNVLHFHFSDDEAWRLEIPGLEELTAVGSRRGHTTNESRCLYPCYDGGYDPDAATVGNGYYSREDFIGLLRYAAERHIRVIPEIESPGHARAAIVSMKARYNKYKDTDVEKAAEYLLSEPEDTSRYASVQYYTDNVINVAMPSTYRFMEKVIQELAAMYREAGVPLATVHLGGDEVARGVWLGSPKCRALMKEKSMTKPHDLAEYFITQMADIMQRNGLKFSGWQEVALGHTEEAHRQLRTQAAGVYCWNTVPGYDEVVYQIANNGYPVILCNVGNFYMDMAYNGHPDERGLDWGGYVDESVSFFMLPFSIYRSLRADGAGNPVDLDAAEKGKTVLTVEGRKNILGVQGQLFAETIRSFNGVEYLLFPKIMGLAERGWNAYPAWEELRGAQEQQAFNKALALYYEKISDMEMPYWARNGINFRLPHPGLLVKDGKLYANVAIRGAEIRYTTDGSEPDTQSALWEAPVPCHAPVVKAKTFCQGKESLPITLKTE
;
A
#
# COMPACT_ATOMS: atom_id res chain seq x y z
N MET A 1 -39.12 56.83 3.13
CA MET A 1 -39.81 57.71 4.12
C MET A 1 -39.85 56.97 5.45
N LYS A 2 -39.42 57.43 6.61
CA LYS A 2 -38.72 58.63 7.13
C LYS A 2 -38.10 58.15 8.47
N ILE A 3 -36.79 58.29 8.70
CA ILE A 3 -36.11 59.26 9.63
C ILE A 3 -36.21 58.84 11.13
N LEU A 4 -35.20 58.86 12.03
CA LEU A 4 -33.74 59.07 12.05
C LEU A 4 -33.28 59.07 13.55
N LYS A 5 -31.96 58.87 13.77
CA LYS A 5 -31.08 59.39 14.87
C LYS A 5 -30.58 58.43 15.99
N LEU A 6 -29.24 58.27 15.95
CA LEU A 6 -28.24 57.97 17.00
C LEU A 6 -28.18 59.06 18.10
N PRO A 7 -27.57 58.82 19.30
CA PRO A 7 -26.10 58.93 19.46
C PRO A 7 -25.39 58.03 20.52
N LEU A 8 -24.05 58.10 20.41
CA LEU A 8 -22.91 57.59 21.20
C LEU A 8 -22.96 57.73 22.75
N ALA A 9 -22.40 56.73 23.45
CA ALA A 9 -21.47 56.80 24.61
C ALA A 9 -21.05 55.34 24.94
N GLY A 10 -19.78 54.92 24.91
CA GLY A 10 -18.68 55.34 25.79
C GLY A 10 -18.57 54.37 26.97
N LEU A 11 -17.80 53.28 26.85
CA LEU A 11 -17.49 52.40 27.99
C LEU A 11 -16.01 51.98 27.97
N LEU A 12 -15.28 52.52 28.96
CA LEU A 12 -13.97 52.06 29.39
C LEU A 12 -14.08 50.62 29.93
N PHE A 13 -13.20 49.75 29.45
CA PHE A 13 -12.91 48.45 30.06
C PHE A 13 -12.04 48.66 31.30
N CYS A 14 -12.61 48.45 32.49
CA CYS A 14 -11.85 48.20 33.72
C CYS A 14 -11.69 46.69 33.90
N THR A 15 -10.44 46.27 33.98
CA THR A 15 -9.95 44.91 34.21
C THR A 15 -10.33 44.39 35.60
N ALA A 16 -10.98 43.23 35.64
CA ALA A 16 -11.05 42.35 36.81
C ALA A 16 -10.56 40.95 36.39
N PRO A 17 -9.64 40.32 37.15
CA PRO A 17 -9.05 39.04 36.77
C PRO A 17 -10.06 37.93 37.09
N LEU A 18 -10.64 37.33 36.04
CA LEU A 18 -11.34 36.06 36.15
C LEU A 18 -10.28 34.96 36.26
N LEU A 19 -10.14 34.41 37.47
CA LEU A 19 -9.49 33.14 37.73
C LEU A 19 -10.18 32.05 36.89
N ALA A 20 -9.58 31.72 35.75
CA ALA A 20 -9.92 30.54 35.00
C ALA A 20 -9.49 29.32 35.82
N GLY A 21 -10.46 28.59 36.37
CA GLY A 21 -10.21 27.26 36.89
C GLY A 21 -9.77 26.36 35.73
N CYS A 22 -8.50 25.98 35.72
CA CYS A 22 -7.99 24.89 34.89
C CYS A 22 -8.71 23.59 35.31
N GLY A 23 -9.75 23.22 34.57
CA GLY A 23 -10.21 21.84 34.53
C GLY A 23 -9.37 21.07 33.52
N THR A 24 -8.16 20.67 33.91
CA THR A 24 -7.46 19.59 33.19
C THR A 24 -8.14 18.30 33.60
N SER A 25 -8.74 17.60 32.64
CA SER A 25 -9.00 16.17 32.81
C SER A 25 -7.63 15.49 32.82
N ASP A 26 -6.99 15.39 33.98
CA ASP A 26 -5.69 14.73 34.14
C ASP A 26 -5.86 13.25 33.80
N LYS A 27 -5.66 12.90 32.53
CA LYS A 27 -5.44 11.51 32.16
C LYS A 27 -4.15 11.08 32.86
N PRO A 28 -4.13 9.93 33.56
CA PRO A 28 -2.93 9.49 34.24
C PRO A 28 -1.81 9.24 33.21
N GLU A 29 -0.67 9.91 33.40
CA GLU A 29 0.54 9.80 32.57
C GLU A 29 1.62 9.01 33.31
N ALA A 30 2.56 8.43 32.54
CA ALA A 30 3.71 7.76 33.12
C ALA A 30 4.57 8.75 33.95
N PRO A 31 5.28 8.28 35.00
CA PRO A 31 6.17 9.12 35.81
C PRO A 31 7.46 9.53 35.06
N VAL A 32 7.54 9.27 33.76
CA VAL A 32 8.72 9.45 32.92
C VAL A 32 8.35 10.03 31.56
N SER A 33 9.30 10.73 30.95
CA SER A 33 9.29 11.05 29.53
C SER A 33 10.51 10.44 28.85
N LEU A 34 10.39 10.11 27.56
CA LEU A 34 11.48 9.61 26.73
C LEU A 34 11.86 10.61 25.64
N THR A 35 13.15 10.67 25.35
CA THR A 35 13.66 11.24 24.10
C THR A 35 14.42 10.15 23.36
N TRP A 36 14.03 9.86 22.14
CA TRP A 36 14.74 8.92 21.27
C TRP A 36 15.68 9.66 20.34
N GLU A 37 16.88 9.11 20.19
CA GLU A 37 17.86 9.59 19.23
C GLU A 37 18.55 8.40 18.53
N MET A 38 18.72 8.53 17.22
CA MET A 38 19.59 7.63 16.49
C MET A 38 21.04 8.05 16.75
N GLY A 39 21.85 7.12 17.22
CA GLY A 39 23.28 7.31 17.39
C GLY A 39 24.06 7.01 16.11
N THR A 40 25.34 6.68 16.26
CA THR A 40 26.24 6.41 15.13
C THR A 40 25.81 5.17 14.34
N SER A 41 25.81 5.26 13.00
CA SER A 41 25.62 4.11 12.10
C SER A 41 26.89 3.28 11.97
N ASN A 42 26.77 1.96 11.75
CA ASN A 42 27.90 1.05 11.55
C ASN A 42 28.95 1.08 12.67
N VAL A 43 28.52 1.21 13.94
CA VAL A 43 29.41 1.07 15.11
C VAL A 43 30.09 -0.31 15.10
N GLU A 44 29.34 -1.31 14.62
CA GLU A 44 29.84 -2.61 14.22
C GLU A 44 29.23 -2.97 12.85
N PRO A 45 29.84 -3.87 12.06
CA PRO A 45 29.27 -4.27 10.77
C PRO A 45 27.81 -4.72 10.89
N GLY A 46 26.90 -3.99 10.24
CA GLY A 46 25.46 -4.28 10.24
C GLY A 46 24.69 -3.82 11.48
N TYR A 47 25.31 -3.06 12.38
CA TYR A 47 24.66 -2.52 13.59
C TYR A 47 24.81 -1.01 13.71
N TYR A 48 23.75 -0.34 14.17
CA TYR A 48 23.74 1.07 14.52
C TYR A 48 23.42 1.26 16.01
N GLU A 49 23.84 2.40 16.57
CA GLU A 49 23.52 2.77 17.95
C GLU A 49 22.11 3.32 18.06
N ASN A 50 21.33 2.78 19.01
CA ASN A 50 19.97 3.17 19.31
C ASN A 50 19.92 3.65 20.77
N SER A 51 19.47 4.89 20.98
CA SER A 51 19.54 5.53 22.30
C SER A 51 18.20 6.12 22.72
N PHE A 52 17.86 5.93 24.00
CA PHE A 52 16.78 6.65 24.68
C PHE A 52 17.34 7.45 25.87
N VAL A 53 16.85 8.66 26.06
CA VAL A 53 17.03 9.44 27.29
C VAL A 53 15.75 9.34 28.10
N LEU A 54 15.81 8.62 29.21
CA LEU A 54 14.73 8.49 30.19
C LEU A 54 14.85 9.61 31.22
N LYS A 55 13.84 10.47 31.31
CA LYS A 55 13.76 11.55 32.32
C LYS A 55 12.69 11.23 33.35
N ASN A 56 13.04 11.31 34.63
CA ASN A 56 12.05 11.26 35.71
C ASN A 56 11.34 12.61 35.82
N ILE A 57 10.05 12.64 35.48
CA ILE A 57 9.21 13.84 35.54
C ILE A 57 8.30 13.85 36.78
N SER A 58 8.38 12.82 37.62
CA SER A 58 7.62 12.72 38.86
C SER A 58 8.28 13.48 40.02
N GLY A 59 7.51 13.70 41.09
CA GLY A 59 8.02 14.32 42.33
C GLY A 59 8.76 13.36 43.27
N ALA A 60 8.99 12.10 42.88
CA ALA A 60 9.64 11.09 43.73
C ALA A 60 10.77 10.36 42.97
N PRO A 61 11.78 9.79 43.66
CA PRO A 61 12.78 8.95 43.01
C PRO A 61 12.13 7.79 42.26
N LEU A 62 12.57 7.55 41.03
CA LEU A 62 12.08 6.47 40.18
C LEU A 62 12.69 5.14 40.64
N PRO A 63 11.90 4.20 41.22
CA PRO A 63 12.38 2.88 41.64
C PRO A 63 12.67 1.95 40.45
N ARG A 64 13.08 0.70 40.71
CA ARG A 64 13.43 -0.31 39.68
C ARG A 64 12.24 -1.11 39.11
N ASN A 65 11.03 -0.88 39.59
CA ASN A 65 9.88 -1.76 39.37
C ASN A 65 9.00 -1.30 38.21
N TRP A 66 9.59 -1.24 37.01
CA TRP A 66 8.91 -0.77 35.82
C TRP A 66 9.37 -1.47 34.56
N THR A 67 8.52 -1.40 33.54
CA THR A 67 8.83 -1.80 32.17
C THR A 67 8.23 -0.76 31.23
N ILE A 68 9.01 -0.33 30.25
CA ILE A 68 8.51 0.50 29.15
C ILE A 68 8.48 -0.37 27.91
N TYR A 69 7.37 -0.33 27.19
CA TYR A 69 7.16 -1.04 25.94
C TYR A 69 7.10 -0.05 24.80
N TYR A 70 7.53 -0.46 23.61
CA TYR A 70 7.45 0.31 22.38
C TYR A 70 7.46 -0.62 21.16
N SER A 71 7.00 -0.11 20.03
CA SER A 71 7.11 -0.80 18.74
C SER A 71 8.14 -0.10 17.86
N GLN A 72 8.84 -0.87 17.04
CA GLN A 72 9.77 -0.36 16.02
C GLN A 72 9.93 -1.41 14.92
N LEU A 73 10.14 -1.03 13.65
CA LEU A 73 10.29 -2.03 12.56
C LEU A 73 11.29 -3.15 12.94
N PRO A 74 11.07 -4.41 12.49
CA PRO A 74 11.83 -5.57 12.94
C PRO A 74 13.35 -5.38 12.96
N ARG A 75 14.00 -5.69 14.08
CA ARG A 75 15.46 -5.59 14.27
C ARG A 75 15.96 -6.44 15.44
N ASN A 76 17.19 -6.94 15.34
CA ASN A 76 17.88 -7.58 16.46
C ASN A 76 18.39 -6.53 17.43
N VAL A 77 18.24 -6.79 18.73
CA VAL A 77 18.81 -5.96 19.80
C VAL A 77 20.05 -6.62 20.37
N LYS A 78 21.15 -5.87 20.45
CA LYS A 78 22.40 -6.28 21.09
C LYS A 78 22.75 -5.33 22.22
N GLN A 79 22.92 -5.87 23.42
CA GLN A 79 23.28 -5.11 24.61
C GLN A 79 24.76 -4.71 24.61
N VAL A 80 25.06 -3.55 25.19
CA VAL A 80 26.44 -3.07 25.38
C VAL A 80 26.81 -3.19 26.86
N GLY A 81 27.86 -3.96 27.17
CA GLY A 81 28.37 -4.12 28.53
C GLY A 81 27.34 -4.68 29.52
N ASN A 82 27.34 -4.14 30.76
CA ASN A 82 26.37 -4.46 31.81
C ASN A 82 25.46 -3.24 32.08
N PRO A 83 24.33 -3.10 31.35
CA PRO A 83 23.54 -1.88 31.37
C PRO A 83 22.62 -1.82 32.61
N ALA A 84 22.38 -0.60 33.10
CA ALA A 84 21.38 -0.35 34.16
C ALA A 84 19.94 -0.61 33.71
N VAL A 85 19.68 -0.53 32.40
CA VAL A 85 18.39 -0.85 31.78
C VAL A 85 18.65 -1.79 30.61
N ARG A 86 17.98 -2.94 30.60
CA ARG A 86 18.07 -3.92 29.52
C ARG A 86 16.93 -3.71 28.55
N VAL A 87 17.22 -3.92 27.26
CA VAL A 87 16.25 -3.87 26.15
C VAL A 87 16.19 -5.23 25.45
N GLU A 88 15.00 -5.72 25.14
CA GLU A 88 14.86 -6.95 24.37
C GLU A 88 13.58 -6.94 23.54
N SER A 89 13.59 -7.71 22.45
CA SER A 89 12.37 -8.00 21.69
C SER A 89 11.47 -8.90 22.53
N VAL A 90 10.18 -8.57 22.56
CA VAL A 90 9.12 -9.43 23.08
C VAL A 90 8.76 -10.44 22.00
N ASN A 91 8.41 -9.95 20.81
CA ASN A 91 8.22 -10.73 19.59
C ASN A 91 8.14 -9.79 18.38
N GLY A 92 8.65 -10.19 17.22
CA GLY A 92 8.61 -9.39 16.00
C GLY A 92 9.13 -7.96 16.20
N ASN A 93 8.24 -6.99 15.97
CA ASN A 93 8.50 -5.54 16.05
C ASN A 93 8.16 -4.91 17.42
N PHE A 94 7.87 -5.72 18.45
CA PHE A 94 7.50 -5.25 19.78
C PHE A 94 8.63 -5.46 20.78
N PHE A 95 8.97 -4.41 21.52
CA PHE A 95 10.14 -4.36 22.40
C PHE A 95 9.76 -3.91 23.80
N LYS A 96 10.60 -4.27 24.76
CA LYS A 96 10.52 -3.77 26.14
C LYS A 96 11.88 -3.36 26.66
N MET A 97 11.89 -2.39 27.57
CA MET A 97 13.04 -1.97 28.34
C MET A 97 12.71 -1.98 29.83
N TYR A 98 13.61 -2.52 30.66
CA TYR A 98 13.40 -2.70 32.09
C TYR A 98 14.70 -2.59 32.89
N PRO A 99 14.66 -2.11 34.15
CA PRO A 99 15.81 -2.03 35.05
C PRO A 99 16.48 -3.38 35.31
N THR A 100 17.81 -3.38 35.42
CA THR A 100 18.60 -4.53 35.89
C THR A 100 18.95 -4.37 37.37
N GLU A 101 19.73 -5.32 37.91
CA GLU A 101 20.25 -5.21 39.28
C GLU A 101 21.23 -4.04 39.48
N SER A 102 21.82 -3.51 38.40
CA SER A 102 22.72 -2.34 38.45
C SER A 102 21.99 -1.01 38.38
N PHE A 103 20.65 -1.01 38.25
CA PHE A 103 19.84 0.21 38.23
C PHE A 103 19.83 0.91 39.59
N THR A 104 20.24 2.17 39.64
CA THR A 104 20.07 3.04 40.80
C THR A 104 18.83 3.94 40.63
N PRO A 105 18.01 4.15 41.67
CA PRO A 105 16.85 5.02 41.57
C PRO A 105 17.18 6.40 41.01
N LEU A 106 16.41 6.85 40.01
CA LEU A 106 16.63 8.12 39.32
C LEU A 106 15.92 9.25 40.07
N ALA A 107 16.62 10.29 40.53
CA ALA A 107 16.01 11.35 41.33
C ALA A 107 15.00 12.19 40.50
N PRO A 108 14.06 12.90 41.15
CA PRO A 108 13.15 13.82 40.46
C PRO A 108 13.90 14.81 39.56
N GLY A 109 13.51 14.90 38.29
CA GLY A 109 14.12 15.80 37.31
C GLY A 109 15.39 15.28 36.62
N ASP A 110 16.02 14.23 37.16
CA ASP A 110 17.21 13.62 36.56
C ASP A 110 16.88 12.82 35.30
N SER A 111 17.89 12.66 34.45
CA SER A 111 17.82 11.86 33.23
C SER A 111 18.92 10.80 33.20
N MET A 112 18.63 9.68 32.57
CA MET A 112 19.63 8.67 32.22
C MET A 112 19.57 8.31 30.74
N ARG A 113 20.72 7.96 30.18
CA ARG A 113 20.85 7.49 28.80
C ARG A 113 20.88 5.96 28.77
N ILE A 114 20.06 5.38 27.90
CA ILE A 114 19.93 3.94 27.64
C ILE A 114 20.40 3.72 26.21
N THR A 115 21.57 3.09 26.04
CA THR A 115 22.20 2.88 24.73
C THR A 115 22.39 1.40 24.46
N PHE A 116 21.99 0.96 23.27
CA PHE A 116 22.14 -0.41 22.79
C PHE A 116 22.33 -0.41 21.27
N LEU A 117 22.69 -1.56 20.71
CA LEU A 117 22.88 -1.72 19.27
C LEU A 117 21.67 -2.41 18.65
N CYS A 118 21.32 -1.99 17.45
CA CYS A 118 20.28 -2.63 16.64
C CYS A 118 20.82 -3.03 15.27
N SER A 119 20.36 -4.16 14.73
CA SER A 119 20.72 -4.58 13.37
C SER A 119 20.09 -3.67 12.31
N TYR A 120 20.66 -3.73 11.09
CA TYR A 120 20.27 -2.93 9.91
C TYR A 120 20.63 -1.44 10.01
N LYS A 121 19.94 -0.60 9.23
CA LYS A 121 20.07 0.85 9.19
C LYS A 121 18.75 1.50 9.60
N ILE A 122 18.83 2.71 10.13
CA ILE A 122 17.73 3.66 10.12
C ILE A 122 18.14 4.81 9.21
N ASP A 123 17.32 5.08 8.22
CA ASP A 123 17.51 6.15 7.24
C ASP A 123 16.22 6.95 7.01
N ARG A 124 15.17 6.68 7.79
CA ARG A 124 13.88 7.38 7.74
C ARG A 124 13.39 7.73 9.13
N ASN A 125 12.81 8.92 9.25
CA ASN A 125 12.16 9.40 10.47
C ASN A 125 10.91 8.55 10.79
N SER A 126 10.25 7.99 9.77
CA SER A 126 9.11 7.08 9.93
C SER A 126 9.47 5.72 10.57
N HIS A 127 10.76 5.39 10.72
CA HIS A 127 11.24 4.16 11.36
C HIS A 127 11.58 4.34 12.86
N ALA A 128 11.30 5.52 13.40
CA ALA A 128 11.43 5.81 14.83
C ALA A 128 10.51 4.90 15.67
N PRO A 129 10.80 4.73 16.97
CA PRO A 129 9.90 4.03 17.89
C PRO A 129 8.51 4.67 17.96
N GLU A 130 7.48 3.83 18.07
CA GLU A 130 6.07 4.22 18.14
C GLU A 130 5.37 3.51 19.30
N GLY A 131 4.16 3.98 19.67
CA GLY A 131 3.28 3.28 20.59
C GLY A 131 3.82 3.11 22.01
N THR A 132 4.69 4.01 22.49
CA THR A 132 5.41 3.84 23.76
C THR A 132 4.52 3.94 24.99
N TYR A 133 4.64 3.01 25.93
CA TYR A 133 3.88 3.01 27.19
C TYR A 133 4.61 2.38 28.36
N TRP A 134 4.16 2.71 29.57
CA TRP A 134 4.76 2.35 30.85
C TRP A 134 3.87 1.36 31.60
N VAL A 135 4.49 0.36 32.23
CA VAL A 135 3.83 -0.58 33.15
C VAL A 135 4.65 -0.66 34.43
N ALA A 136 4.01 -0.34 35.57
CA ALA A 136 4.62 -0.50 36.88
C ALA A 136 4.36 -1.90 37.44
N THR A 137 5.32 -2.47 38.17
CA THR A 137 5.16 -3.75 38.87
C THR A 137 5.11 -3.49 40.37
N ILE A 138 3.99 -3.78 41.02
CA ILE A 138 3.84 -3.61 42.48
C ILE A 138 3.44 -4.96 43.07
N ASP A 139 4.17 -5.42 44.09
CA ASP A 139 3.96 -6.73 44.73
C ASP A 139 3.96 -7.90 43.74
N GLY A 140 4.84 -7.83 42.73
CA GLY A 140 4.96 -8.85 41.68
C GLY A 140 3.83 -8.85 40.64
N LYS A 141 2.95 -7.83 40.63
CA LYS A 141 1.85 -7.71 39.66
C LYS A 141 1.98 -6.44 38.83
N GLU A 142 1.76 -6.57 37.53
CA GLU A 142 1.68 -5.45 36.60
C GLU A 142 0.43 -4.59 36.89
N ARG A 143 0.61 -3.27 36.89
CA ARG A 143 -0.47 -2.28 36.98
C ARG A 143 -0.95 -1.90 35.57
N SER A 144 -2.04 -1.14 35.51
CA SER A 144 -2.56 -0.62 34.25
C SER A 144 -1.49 0.17 33.49
N PRO A 145 -1.36 -0.03 32.17
CA PRO A 145 -0.47 0.76 31.33
C PRO A 145 -0.77 2.25 31.39
N LEU A 146 0.27 3.07 31.28
CA LEU A 146 0.18 4.52 31.17
C LEU A 146 0.92 5.00 29.91
N PRO A 147 0.40 6.01 29.19
CA PRO A 147 1.10 6.54 28.03
C PRO A 147 2.42 7.20 28.45
N VAL A 148 3.44 7.10 27.60
CA VAL A 148 4.73 7.77 27.78
C VAL A 148 4.90 8.80 26.68
N THR A 149 5.17 10.06 27.04
CA THR A 149 5.58 11.08 26.07
C THR A 149 6.93 10.68 25.46
N LEU A 150 6.95 10.47 24.15
CA LEU A 150 8.16 10.19 23.38
C LEU A 150 8.49 11.38 22.47
N ASN A 151 9.65 11.98 22.67
CA ASN A 151 10.21 13.00 21.77
C ASN A 151 11.22 12.33 20.83
N THR A 152 10.99 12.39 19.53
CA THR A 152 11.88 11.80 18.52
C THR A 152 12.78 12.89 17.95
N LEU A 153 14.10 12.74 18.09
CA LEU A 153 15.04 13.61 17.39
C LEU A 153 15.13 13.17 15.93
N ALA A 154 15.08 14.14 15.01
CA ALA A 154 15.22 13.89 13.58
C ALA A 154 16.62 13.35 13.25
N LEU A 155 16.70 12.57 12.17
CA LEU A 155 17.97 12.04 11.69
C LEU A 155 18.98 13.17 11.37
N PRO A 156 20.25 13.02 11.78
CA PRO A 156 21.27 14.03 11.51
C PRO A 156 21.66 14.07 10.03
N SER A 157 21.83 15.27 9.47
CA SER A 157 22.33 15.51 8.11
C SER A 157 21.61 14.68 7.02
N PRO A 158 20.29 14.89 6.84
CA PRO A 158 19.46 14.09 5.94
C PRO A 158 20.02 14.01 4.51
N GLU A 159 20.64 15.09 4.02
CA GLU A 159 21.22 15.18 2.69
C GLU A 159 22.49 14.33 2.48
N SER A 160 23.06 13.76 3.54
CA SER A 160 24.19 12.84 3.48
C SER A 160 23.78 11.37 3.45
N LEU A 161 22.49 11.07 3.64
CA LEU A 161 21.98 9.72 3.66
C LEU A 161 21.97 9.11 2.25
N PRO A 162 22.35 7.83 2.09
CA PRO A 162 22.25 7.14 0.81
C PRO A 162 20.83 7.17 0.25
N GLY A 163 20.69 7.54 -1.03
CA GLY A 163 19.39 7.62 -1.71
C GLY A 163 18.63 8.93 -1.51
N TYR A 164 19.18 9.89 -0.76
CA TYR A 164 18.61 11.25 -0.69
C TYR A 164 18.48 11.84 -2.11
N PRO A 165 17.35 12.51 -2.44
CA PRO A 165 17.11 13.05 -3.77
C PRO A 165 18.15 14.12 -4.16
N ASP A 166 18.82 13.92 -5.29
CA ASP A 166 19.80 14.85 -5.85
C ASP A 166 19.10 15.91 -6.70
N ALA A 167 19.17 17.17 -6.28
CA ALA A 167 18.48 18.27 -6.94
C ALA A 167 18.93 18.48 -8.39
N THR A 168 20.22 18.28 -8.68
CA THR A 168 20.79 18.44 -10.02
C THR A 168 20.34 17.30 -10.94
N LYS A 169 20.39 16.05 -10.47
CA LYS A 169 19.89 14.90 -11.24
C LYS A 169 18.39 15.01 -11.53
N ILE A 170 17.61 15.52 -10.57
CA ILE A 170 16.18 15.79 -10.79
C ILE A 170 16.01 16.88 -11.86
N TYR A 171 16.81 17.96 -11.80
CA TYR A 171 16.77 19.03 -12.79
C TYR A 171 17.02 18.47 -14.20
N GLU A 172 18.11 17.73 -14.37
CA GLU A 172 18.49 17.09 -15.64
C GLU A 172 17.43 16.08 -16.13
N SER A 173 16.89 15.29 -15.22
CA SER A 173 15.81 14.33 -15.50
C SER A 173 14.56 15.04 -16.02
N ASN A 174 14.17 16.17 -15.42
CA ASN A 174 13.00 16.94 -15.80
C ASN A 174 13.13 17.60 -17.19
N LEU A 175 14.35 17.87 -17.68
CA LEU A 175 14.56 18.43 -19.03
C LEU A 175 13.99 17.53 -20.13
N ARG A 176 13.87 16.22 -19.88
CA ARG A 176 13.26 15.28 -20.84
C ARG A 176 11.76 15.52 -21.06
N LEU A 177 11.13 16.34 -20.22
CA LEU A 177 9.69 16.64 -20.26
C LEU A 177 9.36 17.95 -21.00
N GLU A 178 10.34 18.78 -21.36
CA GLU A 178 10.10 20.17 -21.81
C GLU A 178 9.48 20.32 -23.24
N ASN A 179 9.40 19.24 -24.03
CA ASN A 179 8.98 19.30 -25.44
C ASN A 179 7.79 18.38 -25.75
N VAL A 180 6.65 18.56 -25.06
CA VAL A 180 5.44 17.76 -25.27
C VAL A 180 4.51 18.39 -26.31
N SER A 181 3.94 17.55 -27.17
CA SER A 181 2.78 17.94 -27.99
C SER A 181 1.61 18.35 -27.09
N ALA A 182 0.80 19.31 -27.54
CA ALA A 182 -0.45 19.63 -26.85
C ALA A 182 -1.35 18.39 -26.74
N LEU A 183 -1.98 18.23 -25.57
CA LEU A 183 -2.96 17.17 -25.32
C LEU A 183 -4.07 17.20 -26.38
N GLN A 184 -4.35 16.04 -26.94
CA GLN A 184 -5.47 15.80 -27.83
C GLN A 184 -6.76 15.61 -27.01
N PRO A 185 -7.94 15.80 -27.62
CA PRO A 185 -9.23 15.64 -26.92
C PRO A 185 -9.47 14.27 -26.27
N TRP A 186 -8.79 13.21 -26.73
CA TRP A 186 -8.87 11.84 -26.21
C TRP A 186 -7.68 11.44 -25.33
N ASP A 187 -6.73 12.34 -25.08
CA ASP A 187 -5.60 12.04 -24.20
C ASP A 187 -6.08 11.96 -22.76
N ILE A 188 -6.42 10.75 -22.32
CA ILE A 188 -6.87 10.41 -20.96
C ILE A 188 -5.98 9.32 -20.34
N LEU A 189 -6.25 8.97 -19.08
CA LEU A 189 -5.64 7.83 -18.38
C LEU A 189 -6.70 6.82 -17.92
N PRO A 190 -6.50 5.51 -18.19
CA PRO A 190 -5.55 4.94 -19.15
C PRO A 190 -5.80 5.44 -20.58
N SER A 191 -4.75 5.46 -21.40
CA SER A 191 -4.79 5.90 -22.79
C SER A 191 -5.68 4.98 -23.63
N VAL A 192 -6.51 5.55 -24.51
CA VAL A 192 -7.36 4.76 -25.41
C VAL A 192 -6.55 4.10 -26.53
N LYS A 193 -6.93 2.88 -26.96
CA LYS A 193 -6.26 2.16 -28.07
C LYS A 193 -6.32 2.91 -29.39
N LYS A 194 -7.50 3.42 -29.73
CA LYS A 194 -7.73 4.10 -31.01
C LYS A 194 -8.77 5.19 -30.83
N ALA A 195 -8.43 6.38 -31.34
CA ALA A 195 -9.34 7.49 -31.50
C ALA A 195 -9.28 8.01 -32.93
N THR A 196 -10.40 8.46 -33.47
CA THR A 196 -10.50 9.07 -34.81
C THR A 196 -11.36 10.31 -34.72
N SER A 197 -10.78 11.47 -35.02
CA SER A 197 -11.48 12.76 -35.03
C SER A 197 -12.57 12.79 -36.10
N ALA A 198 -13.64 13.52 -35.80
CA ALA A 198 -14.67 13.91 -36.75
C ALA A 198 -14.90 15.42 -36.70
N GLU A 199 -15.57 15.97 -37.71
CA GLU A 199 -15.96 17.38 -37.71
C GLU A 199 -17.14 17.62 -36.76
N GLY A 200 -17.10 18.73 -36.01
CA GLY A 200 -18.15 19.13 -35.08
C GLY A 200 -17.78 18.91 -33.61
N ALA A 201 -18.76 19.13 -32.75
CA ALA A 201 -18.64 18.96 -31.30
C ALA A 201 -20.02 18.93 -30.66
N VAL A 202 -20.08 18.39 -29.45
CA VAL A 202 -21.24 18.47 -28.55
C VAL A 202 -20.93 19.37 -27.37
N VAL A 203 -21.96 20.05 -26.88
CA VAL A 203 -21.89 20.90 -25.69
C VAL A 203 -22.90 20.39 -24.67
N LEU A 204 -22.39 19.94 -23.51
CA LEU A 204 -23.22 19.54 -22.38
C LEU A 204 -23.39 20.75 -21.45
N ASP A 205 -24.61 21.27 -21.37
CA ASP A 205 -24.93 22.47 -20.58
C ASP A 205 -26.11 22.21 -19.63
N GLY A 206 -25.78 21.96 -18.36
CA GLY A 206 -26.74 21.76 -17.27
C GLY A 206 -27.57 20.47 -17.31
N LYS A 207 -28.05 20.03 -18.49
CA LYS A 207 -28.96 18.89 -18.66
C LYS A 207 -28.55 17.97 -19.81
N VAL A 208 -28.68 16.68 -19.59
CA VAL A 208 -28.50 15.63 -20.61
C VAL A 208 -29.60 14.58 -20.49
N ALA A 209 -29.95 13.92 -21.60
CA ALA A 209 -30.79 12.74 -21.58
C ALA A 209 -29.92 11.48 -21.53
N LEU A 210 -30.43 10.41 -20.92
CA LEU A 210 -29.75 9.12 -20.84
C LEU A 210 -30.69 8.01 -21.35
N ALA A 211 -30.33 7.39 -22.47
CA ALA A 211 -31.08 6.31 -23.09
C ALA A 211 -30.32 4.98 -22.93
N TYR A 212 -31.00 3.94 -22.46
CA TYR A 212 -30.40 2.62 -22.24
C TYR A 212 -31.48 1.53 -22.17
N PRO A 213 -31.19 0.29 -22.59
CA PRO A 213 -32.01 -0.87 -22.29
C PRO A 213 -31.92 -1.26 -20.81
N ASP A 214 -32.94 -1.94 -20.28
CA ASP A 214 -33.01 -2.39 -18.87
C ASP A 214 -31.76 -3.18 -18.42
N ALA A 215 -31.12 -3.90 -19.35
CA ALA A 215 -29.89 -4.64 -19.08
C ALA A 215 -28.72 -3.76 -18.58
N TYR A 216 -28.69 -2.47 -18.91
CA TYR A 216 -27.64 -1.52 -18.50
C TYR A 216 -28.09 -0.58 -17.38
N ALA A 217 -29.14 -0.92 -16.63
CA ALA A 217 -29.70 -0.04 -15.61
C ALA A 217 -28.71 0.30 -14.49
N VAL A 218 -27.81 -0.62 -14.13
CA VAL A 218 -26.79 -0.37 -13.10
C VAL A 218 -25.74 0.63 -13.63
N GLU A 219 -25.20 0.38 -14.83
CA GLU A 219 -24.22 1.26 -15.47
C GLU A 219 -24.79 2.66 -15.71
N ALA A 220 -26.05 2.74 -16.16
CA ALA A 220 -26.75 4.01 -16.36
C ALA A 220 -26.95 4.78 -15.05
N ARG A 221 -27.33 4.08 -13.96
CA ARG A 221 -27.46 4.70 -12.63
C ARG A 221 -26.13 5.26 -12.15
N LEU A 222 -25.04 4.49 -12.24
CA LEU A 222 -23.71 4.93 -11.81
C LEU A 222 -23.22 6.12 -12.65
N LEU A 223 -23.41 6.09 -13.98
CA LEU A 223 -23.08 7.21 -14.84
C LEU A 223 -23.88 8.47 -14.47
N LYS A 224 -25.19 8.34 -14.25
CA LYS A 224 -26.05 9.44 -13.79
C LYS A 224 -25.55 10.05 -12.48
N GLU A 225 -25.23 9.22 -11.49
CA GLU A 225 -24.71 9.66 -10.20
C GLU A 225 -23.39 10.45 -10.37
N LYS A 226 -22.46 9.96 -11.20
CA LYS A 226 -21.18 10.64 -11.44
C LYS A 226 -21.33 11.92 -12.26
N LEU A 227 -22.17 11.94 -13.30
CA LEU A 227 -22.45 13.16 -14.08
C LEU A 227 -23.01 14.28 -13.19
N SER A 228 -23.93 13.93 -12.27
CA SER A 228 -24.50 14.88 -11.33
C SER A 228 -23.48 15.32 -10.27
N ALA A 229 -22.84 14.37 -9.59
CA ALA A 229 -21.97 14.66 -8.46
C ALA A 229 -20.65 15.35 -8.85
N LEU A 230 -20.05 14.98 -9.99
CA LEU A 230 -18.74 15.49 -10.41
C LEU A 230 -18.85 16.69 -11.35
N TYR A 231 -19.92 16.77 -12.15
CA TYR A 231 -20.04 17.74 -13.25
C TYR A 231 -21.32 18.57 -13.20
N GLY A 232 -22.19 18.38 -12.20
CA GLY A 232 -23.44 19.14 -12.08
C GLY A 232 -24.40 18.97 -13.27
N LEU A 233 -24.24 17.90 -14.06
CA LEU A 233 -25.10 17.59 -15.20
C LEU A 233 -26.32 16.80 -14.72
N GLU A 234 -27.50 17.41 -14.80
CA GLU A 234 -28.77 16.78 -14.45
C GLU A 234 -29.21 15.83 -15.59
N VAL A 235 -29.50 14.58 -15.24
CA VAL A 235 -30.06 13.61 -16.19
C VAL A 235 -31.58 13.67 -16.18
N VAL A 236 -32.16 14.06 -17.31
CA VAL A 236 -33.61 14.25 -17.52
C VAL A 236 -34.12 13.39 -18.68
N ASP A 237 -35.45 13.21 -18.80
CA ASP A 237 -36.03 12.37 -19.86
C ASP A 237 -35.79 12.90 -21.28
N LYS A 238 -35.71 14.24 -21.43
CA LYS A 238 -35.50 14.92 -22.71
C LYS A 238 -34.55 16.09 -22.52
N ALA A 239 -33.47 16.11 -23.30
CA ALA A 239 -32.51 17.20 -23.38
C ALA A 239 -32.01 17.35 -24.82
N PRO A 240 -31.38 18.48 -25.18
CA PRO A 240 -30.77 18.66 -26.50
C PRO A 240 -29.69 17.64 -26.82
N VAL A 241 -29.01 17.10 -25.81
CA VAL A 241 -27.97 16.06 -25.97
C VAL A 241 -28.42 14.78 -25.29
N THR A 242 -28.29 13.65 -26.00
CA THR A 242 -28.56 12.31 -25.46
C THR A 242 -27.28 11.50 -25.33
N ILE A 243 -27.01 10.96 -24.15
CA ILE A 243 -26.05 9.88 -23.93
C ILE A 243 -26.80 8.56 -24.09
N ALA A 244 -26.33 7.65 -24.94
CA ALA A 244 -26.97 6.37 -25.23
C ALA A 244 -26.03 5.21 -24.90
N LEU A 245 -26.49 4.30 -24.04
CA LEU A 245 -25.82 3.02 -23.76
C LEU A 245 -26.49 1.92 -24.59
N GLU A 246 -25.74 1.27 -25.47
CA GLU A 246 -26.29 0.36 -26.49
C GLU A 246 -25.52 -0.95 -26.56
N THR A 247 -26.21 -1.99 -27.04
CA THR A 247 -25.53 -3.25 -27.38
C THR A 247 -24.77 -3.07 -28.68
N LEU A 248 -23.54 -3.56 -28.72
CA LEU A 248 -22.72 -3.54 -29.94
C LEU A 248 -23.42 -4.29 -31.08
N ALA A 249 -23.59 -3.61 -32.23
CA ALA A 249 -24.30 -4.16 -33.38
C ALA A 249 -23.57 -5.35 -34.01
N ASP A 250 -22.24 -5.26 -34.14
CA ASP A 250 -21.37 -6.36 -34.56
C ASP A 250 -20.53 -6.84 -33.40
N LYS A 251 -21.00 -7.89 -32.72
CA LYS A 251 -20.27 -8.50 -31.59
C LYS A 251 -18.95 -9.16 -32.00
N ALA A 252 -18.76 -9.51 -33.28
CA ALA A 252 -17.52 -10.11 -33.75
C ALA A 252 -16.33 -9.12 -33.74
N LYS A 253 -16.62 -7.82 -33.67
CA LYS A 253 -15.63 -6.75 -33.51
C LYS A 253 -14.98 -6.74 -32.11
N ALA A 254 -15.68 -7.27 -31.09
CA ALA A 254 -15.18 -7.24 -29.72
C ALA A 254 -14.01 -8.21 -29.53
N VAL A 255 -12.81 -7.65 -29.28
CA VAL A 255 -11.58 -8.42 -29.08
C VAL A 255 -11.58 -9.17 -27.74
N ASN A 256 -12.30 -8.63 -26.75
CA ASN A 256 -12.55 -9.26 -25.45
C ASN A 256 -13.85 -8.71 -24.84
N ASP A 257 -14.22 -9.23 -23.66
CA ASP A 257 -15.45 -8.87 -22.95
C ASP A 257 -15.48 -7.40 -22.49
N GLU A 258 -14.35 -6.71 -22.43
CA GLU A 258 -14.24 -5.34 -21.96
C GLU A 258 -14.22 -4.30 -23.09
N TYR A 259 -14.33 -4.76 -24.34
CA TYR A 259 -14.36 -3.92 -25.54
C TYR A 259 -15.57 -2.99 -25.58
N TYR A 260 -15.35 -1.75 -26.02
CA TYR A 260 -16.42 -0.80 -26.31
C TYR A 260 -16.08 0.15 -27.47
N ASP A 261 -17.15 0.62 -28.12
CA ASP A 261 -17.13 1.77 -29.02
C ASP A 261 -17.72 2.99 -28.29
N LEU A 262 -17.07 4.15 -28.39
CA LEU A 262 -17.62 5.43 -27.97
C LEU A 262 -17.63 6.39 -29.16
N VAL A 263 -18.79 6.95 -29.49
CA VAL A 263 -18.97 7.88 -30.60
C VAL A 263 -19.60 9.17 -30.08
N ILE A 264 -18.92 10.29 -30.27
CA ILE A 264 -19.39 11.63 -29.95
C ILE A 264 -19.75 12.32 -31.28
N ASP A 265 -21.03 12.63 -31.45
CA ASP A 265 -21.59 13.42 -32.55
C ASP A 265 -22.11 14.76 -32.02
N SER A 266 -22.74 15.59 -32.85
CA SER A 266 -23.23 16.93 -32.53
C SER A 266 -24.36 17.00 -31.49
N ASP A 267 -25.22 15.98 -31.41
CA ASP A 267 -26.37 15.93 -30.48
C ASP A 267 -26.45 14.61 -29.68
N ARG A 268 -25.51 13.69 -29.89
CA ARG A 268 -25.54 12.36 -29.28
C ARG A 268 -24.16 11.83 -28.92
N ILE A 269 -24.05 11.23 -27.74
CA ILE A 269 -22.88 10.44 -27.31
C ILE A 269 -23.32 8.99 -27.18
N LYS A 270 -22.82 8.11 -28.03
CA LYS A 270 -23.17 6.68 -28.01
C LYS A 270 -22.03 5.86 -27.44
N ILE A 271 -22.33 4.99 -26.48
CA ILE A 271 -21.42 3.99 -25.92
C ILE A 271 -22.01 2.61 -26.22
N SER A 272 -21.28 1.79 -26.97
CA SER A 272 -21.75 0.46 -27.39
C SER A 272 -20.77 -0.64 -26.99
N ALA A 273 -21.26 -1.71 -26.37
CA ALA A 273 -20.42 -2.87 -26.02
C ALA A 273 -21.19 -4.19 -26.05
N ALA A 274 -20.46 -5.31 -26.08
CA ALA A 274 -21.05 -6.64 -26.05
C ALA A 274 -21.48 -7.07 -24.64
N THR A 275 -20.86 -6.51 -23.60
CA THR A 275 -21.08 -6.87 -22.18
C THR A 275 -21.36 -5.63 -21.33
N LEU A 276 -21.82 -5.86 -20.10
CA LEU A 276 -21.99 -4.82 -19.08
C LEU A 276 -20.67 -4.10 -18.75
N HIS A 277 -19.57 -4.87 -18.65
CA HIS A 277 -18.26 -4.33 -18.30
C HIS A 277 -17.69 -3.42 -19.40
N GLY A 278 -17.87 -3.79 -20.68
CA GLY A 278 -17.50 -2.92 -21.80
C GLY A 278 -18.29 -1.61 -21.79
N VAL A 279 -19.60 -1.66 -21.55
CA VAL A 279 -20.42 -0.42 -21.41
C VAL A 279 -19.89 0.43 -20.27
N PHE A 280 -19.65 -0.16 -19.10
CA PHE A 280 -19.11 0.53 -17.94
C PHE A 280 -17.77 1.22 -18.26
N ASN A 281 -16.83 0.52 -18.89
CA ASN A 281 -15.53 1.09 -19.30
C ASN A 281 -15.69 2.28 -20.25
N GLY A 282 -16.64 2.22 -21.18
CA GLY A 282 -16.99 3.35 -22.05
C GLY A 282 -17.54 4.55 -21.28
N THR A 283 -18.34 4.32 -20.23
CA THR A 283 -18.78 5.42 -19.35
C THR A 283 -17.61 6.07 -18.61
N GLN A 284 -16.62 5.29 -18.17
CA GLN A 284 -15.43 5.82 -17.51
C GLN A 284 -14.58 6.66 -18.46
N THR A 285 -14.49 6.29 -19.74
CA THR A 285 -13.82 7.10 -20.77
C THR A 285 -14.52 8.43 -21.00
N LEU A 286 -15.86 8.44 -21.08
CA LEU A 286 -16.62 9.69 -21.17
C LEU A 286 -16.35 10.60 -19.96
N LEU A 287 -16.40 10.05 -18.74
CA LEU A 287 -16.11 10.80 -17.51
C LEU A 287 -14.66 11.32 -17.50
N ALA A 288 -13.69 10.51 -17.92
CA ALA A 288 -12.30 10.92 -18.03
C ALA A 288 -12.11 12.09 -19.01
N MET A 289 -12.79 12.07 -20.16
CA MET A 289 -12.77 13.17 -21.15
C MET A 289 -13.36 14.48 -20.60
N LEU A 290 -14.20 14.43 -19.56
CA LEU A 290 -14.74 15.62 -18.90
C LEU A 290 -13.80 16.21 -17.85
N LYS A 291 -12.76 15.48 -17.41
CA LYS A 291 -11.78 15.99 -16.44
C LYS A 291 -11.08 17.25 -16.98
N GLY A 292 -10.81 18.20 -16.09
CA GLY A 292 -10.17 19.48 -16.43
C GLY A 292 -11.04 20.48 -17.21
N LYS A 293 -12.19 20.05 -17.77
CA LYS A 293 -13.11 20.93 -18.49
C LYS A 293 -14.01 21.72 -17.54
N LYS A 294 -14.50 22.87 -18.00
CA LYS A 294 -15.44 23.75 -17.28
C LYS A 294 -16.78 23.76 -18.01
N ALA A 295 -17.86 23.96 -17.27
CA ALA A 295 -19.19 24.13 -17.84
C ALA A 295 -19.28 25.45 -18.64
N PRO A 296 -20.00 25.50 -19.79
CA PRO A 296 -20.61 24.35 -20.47
C PRO A 296 -19.54 23.42 -21.09
N TYR A 297 -19.71 22.10 -20.92
CA TYR A 297 -18.66 21.12 -21.26
C TYR A 297 -18.64 20.83 -22.76
N ARG A 298 -17.56 21.21 -23.44
CA ARG A 298 -17.37 20.93 -24.87
C ARG A 298 -16.54 19.66 -25.10
N LEU A 299 -17.08 18.74 -25.89
CA LEU A 299 -16.40 17.56 -26.40
C LEU A 299 -16.39 17.59 -27.93
N ASP A 300 -15.22 17.48 -28.55
CA ASP A 300 -15.13 17.43 -30.01
C ASP A 300 -15.66 16.10 -30.56
N ALA A 301 -16.22 16.14 -31.77
CA ALA A 301 -16.77 14.94 -32.39
C ALA A 301 -15.64 13.93 -32.70
N MET A 302 -15.87 12.67 -32.34
CA MET A 302 -14.87 11.61 -32.52
C MET A 302 -15.48 10.21 -32.38
N SER A 303 -14.71 9.20 -32.76
CA SER A 303 -14.96 7.80 -32.40
C SER A 303 -13.75 7.21 -31.67
N VAL A 304 -14.01 6.37 -30.67
CA VAL A 304 -13.05 5.64 -29.88
C VAL A 304 -13.39 4.16 -29.94
N GLU A 305 -12.39 3.33 -30.20
CA GLU A 305 -12.45 1.87 -30.08
C GLU A 305 -11.42 1.46 -29.05
N ASP A 306 -11.82 0.77 -27.98
CA ASP A 306 -10.92 0.60 -26.84
C ASP A 306 -11.23 -0.67 -26.02
N TYR A 307 -10.16 -1.23 -25.43
CA TYR A 307 -10.15 -2.47 -24.67
C TYR A 307 -8.80 -2.63 -23.96
N PRO A 308 -8.71 -3.40 -22.85
CA PRO A 308 -7.43 -3.68 -22.18
C PRO A 308 -6.62 -4.76 -22.90
N ASP A 309 -5.29 -4.65 -22.86
CA ASP A 309 -4.39 -5.73 -23.30
C ASP A 309 -4.31 -6.87 -22.26
N LEU A 310 -4.41 -6.54 -20.97
CA LEU A 310 -4.34 -7.50 -19.87
C LEU A 310 -5.69 -7.56 -19.16
N LEU A 311 -6.28 -8.75 -19.09
CA LEU A 311 -7.61 -8.96 -18.49
C LEU A 311 -7.57 -8.98 -16.95
N TYR A 312 -6.39 -9.07 -16.36
CA TYR A 312 -6.19 -8.91 -14.92
C TYR A 312 -5.46 -7.60 -14.62
N ARG A 313 -6.12 -6.70 -13.88
CA ARG A 313 -5.57 -5.40 -13.45
C ARG A 313 -5.93 -5.18 -11.99
N GLY A 314 -5.03 -5.62 -11.11
CA GLY A 314 -5.27 -5.69 -9.68
C GLY A 314 -4.58 -4.63 -8.84
N GLN A 315 -5.18 -4.29 -7.70
CA GLN A 315 -4.51 -3.59 -6.61
C GLN A 315 -4.77 -4.36 -5.32
N MET A 316 -3.70 -4.76 -4.64
CA MET A 316 -3.78 -5.31 -3.30
C MET A 316 -3.79 -4.20 -2.26
N ILE A 317 -4.66 -4.33 -1.26
CA ILE A 317 -4.68 -3.46 -0.08
C ILE A 317 -4.50 -4.35 1.16
N ASP A 318 -3.39 -4.15 1.86
CA ASP A 318 -3.15 -4.73 3.18
C ASP A 318 -3.98 -3.99 4.22
N ILE A 319 -4.92 -4.71 4.84
CA ILE A 319 -5.67 -4.21 5.99
C ILE A 319 -5.31 -4.94 7.28
N ALA A 320 -4.44 -5.95 7.22
CA ALA A 320 -4.00 -6.74 8.35
C ALA A 320 -3.00 -5.93 9.20
N ARG A 321 -1.91 -5.44 8.60
CA ARG A 321 -0.84 -4.72 9.32
C ARG A 321 -1.37 -3.44 9.94
N ASN A 322 -2.14 -2.65 9.19
CA ASN A 322 -2.88 -1.49 9.70
C ASN A 322 -4.23 -1.36 8.97
N PHE A 323 -5.29 -1.25 9.77
CA PHE A 323 -6.68 -1.40 9.35
C PHE A 323 -7.16 -0.25 8.44
N THR A 324 -7.75 -0.63 7.31
CA THR A 324 -8.54 0.27 6.45
C THR A 324 -10.01 -0.06 6.59
N THR A 325 -10.84 0.94 6.92
CA THR A 325 -12.28 0.76 7.13
C THR A 325 -13.02 0.42 5.82
N VAL A 326 -14.23 -0.16 5.96
CA VAL A 326 -15.10 -0.55 4.84
C VAL A 326 -15.37 0.63 3.90
N ASP A 327 -15.69 1.80 4.45
CA ASP A 327 -16.03 2.99 3.65
C ASP A 327 -14.83 3.52 2.86
N ASN A 328 -13.64 3.50 3.48
CA ASN A 328 -12.39 3.86 2.82
C ASN A 328 -12.06 2.87 1.69
N LEU A 329 -12.31 1.57 1.90
CA LEU A 329 -12.11 0.56 0.86
C LEU A 329 -13.13 0.71 -0.29
N LYS A 330 -14.39 1.06 -0.01
CA LYS A 330 -15.38 1.44 -1.03
C LYS A 330 -14.96 2.68 -1.82
N LYS A 331 -14.37 3.69 -1.16
CA LYS A 331 -13.79 4.86 -1.84
C LYS A 331 -12.67 4.44 -2.80
N LEU A 332 -11.79 3.52 -2.40
CA LEU A 332 -10.78 2.98 -3.30
C LEU A 332 -11.38 2.21 -4.47
N VAL A 333 -12.42 1.39 -4.24
CA VAL A 333 -13.15 0.67 -5.30
C VAL A 333 -13.72 1.65 -6.34
N ASP A 334 -14.33 2.77 -5.93
CA ASP A 334 -14.77 3.81 -6.86
C ASP A 334 -13.62 4.37 -7.69
N ILE A 335 -12.48 4.61 -7.07
CA ILE A 335 -11.31 5.17 -7.75
C ILE A 335 -10.73 4.16 -8.73
N PHE A 336 -10.50 2.92 -8.30
CA PHE A 336 -9.97 1.83 -9.13
C PHE A 336 -10.85 1.60 -10.37
N ALA A 337 -12.16 1.56 -10.18
CA ALA A 337 -13.12 1.42 -11.27
C ALA A 337 -13.05 2.61 -12.25
N SER A 338 -12.87 3.85 -11.76
CA SER A 338 -12.73 5.04 -12.62
C SER A 338 -11.48 5.02 -13.52
N TYR A 339 -10.46 4.25 -13.13
CA TYR A 339 -9.26 4.01 -13.93
C TYR A 339 -9.24 2.62 -14.59
N LYS A 340 -10.40 1.95 -14.66
CA LYS A 340 -10.59 0.65 -15.33
C LYS A 340 -9.75 -0.49 -14.76
N MET A 341 -9.30 -0.39 -13.51
CA MET A 341 -8.83 -1.54 -12.75
C MET A 341 -10.00 -2.48 -12.50
N ASN A 342 -9.78 -3.80 -12.35
CA ASN A 342 -10.87 -4.77 -12.25
C ASN A 342 -10.70 -5.82 -11.14
N VAL A 343 -9.64 -5.71 -10.32
CA VAL A 343 -9.43 -6.58 -9.16
C VAL A 343 -8.99 -5.79 -7.93
N LEU A 344 -9.65 -6.05 -6.81
CA LEU A 344 -9.19 -5.73 -5.47
C LEU A 344 -8.67 -7.02 -4.83
N HIS A 345 -7.38 -7.10 -4.57
CA HIS A 345 -6.80 -8.18 -3.79
C HIS A 345 -6.88 -7.80 -2.30
N PHE A 346 -7.71 -8.50 -1.55
CA PHE A 346 -8.11 -8.19 -0.19
C PHE A 346 -7.27 -8.99 0.80
N HIS A 347 -6.16 -8.39 1.23
CA HIS A 347 -5.22 -8.97 2.19
C HIS A 347 -5.68 -8.66 3.61
N PHE A 348 -6.44 -9.58 4.20
CA PHE A 348 -7.19 -9.37 5.45
C PHE A 348 -6.65 -10.13 6.66
N SER A 349 -5.66 -10.99 6.46
CA SER A 349 -5.04 -11.78 7.53
C SER A 349 -3.53 -11.75 7.35
N ASP A 350 -2.81 -11.52 8.44
CA ASP A 350 -1.36 -11.67 8.53
C ASP A 350 -0.96 -11.96 9.99
N ASP A 351 0.32 -11.78 10.33
CA ASP A 351 0.84 -11.97 11.67
C ASP A 351 0.24 -11.00 12.69
N GLU A 352 0.06 -9.76 12.27
CA GLU A 352 -0.35 -8.66 13.14
C GLU A 352 -1.85 -8.57 13.34
N ALA A 353 -2.65 -9.20 12.48
CA ALA A 353 -4.10 -9.28 12.68
C ALA A 353 -4.86 -10.23 11.75
N TRP A 354 -6.08 -10.55 12.18
CA TRP A 354 -7.14 -11.13 11.38
C TRP A 354 -8.34 -10.18 11.31
N ARG A 355 -8.78 -9.83 10.10
CA ARG A 355 -9.70 -8.69 9.85
C ARG A 355 -11.07 -9.05 9.28
N LEU A 356 -11.44 -10.33 9.21
CA LEU A 356 -12.74 -10.75 8.68
C LEU A 356 -13.48 -11.68 9.65
N GLU A 357 -14.74 -11.41 9.93
CA GLU A 357 -15.55 -12.31 10.73
C GLU A 357 -15.79 -13.66 10.02
N ILE A 358 -15.49 -14.77 10.72
CA ILE A 358 -15.73 -16.14 10.23
C ILE A 358 -16.68 -16.85 11.21
N PRO A 359 -17.95 -17.11 10.82
CA PRO A 359 -18.92 -17.80 11.67
C PRO A 359 -18.41 -19.15 12.21
N GLY A 360 -18.46 -19.34 13.53
CA GLY A 360 -17.97 -20.54 14.23
C GLY A 360 -16.51 -20.46 14.70
N LEU A 361 -15.78 -19.44 14.28
CA LEU A 361 -14.39 -19.14 14.65
C LEU A 361 -14.28 -17.71 15.22
N GLU A 362 -15.12 -17.41 16.20
CA GLU A 362 -15.28 -16.06 16.77
C GLU A 362 -13.98 -15.50 17.36
N GLU A 363 -13.08 -16.37 17.81
CA GLU A 363 -11.78 -15.95 18.35
C GLU A 363 -10.89 -15.23 17.33
N LEU A 364 -11.06 -15.46 16.03
CA LEU A 364 -10.28 -14.80 14.97
C LEU A 364 -10.44 -13.28 15.01
N THR A 365 -11.65 -12.77 15.26
CA THR A 365 -11.89 -11.33 15.40
C THR A 365 -11.89 -10.90 16.86
N ALA A 366 -12.39 -11.72 17.78
CA ALA A 366 -12.41 -11.36 19.21
C ALA A 366 -11.01 -11.22 19.83
N VAL A 367 -10.00 -11.90 19.28
CA VAL A 367 -8.58 -11.82 19.67
C VAL A 367 -7.73 -11.27 18.53
N GLY A 368 -7.77 -11.92 17.36
CA GLY A 368 -6.87 -11.62 16.24
C GLY A 368 -7.06 -10.25 15.59
N SER A 369 -8.19 -9.55 15.80
CA SER A 369 -8.38 -8.20 15.24
C SER A 369 -7.94 -7.07 16.18
N ARG A 370 -7.39 -7.42 17.34
CA ARG A 370 -7.14 -6.49 18.45
C ARG A 370 -5.69 -6.60 18.91
N ARG A 371 -5.05 -5.46 19.14
CA ARG A 371 -3.68 -5.33 19.63
C ARG A 371 -3.65 -4.50 20.89
N GLY A 372 -2.99 -4.98 21.93
CA GLY A 372 -2.93 -4.28 23.20
C GLY A 372 -2.02 -4.97 24.20
N HIS A 373 -1.77 -4.30 25.33
CA HIS A 373 -0.89 -4.85 26.36
C HIS A 373 -1.47 -6.14 26.93
N THR A 374 -0.66 -7.19 26.88
CA THR A 374 -1.00 -8.51 27.34
C THR A 374 0.29 -9.24 27.72
N THR A 375 0.17 -10.28 28.54
CA THR A 375 1.29 -11.17 28.93
C THR A 375 1.14 -12.57 28.38
N ASN A 376 -0.01 -12.90 27.77
CA ASN A 376 -0.33 -14.25 27.32
C ASN A 376 -1.16 -14.31 26.03
N GLU A 377 -1.52 -13.15 25.47
CA GLU A 377 -2.31 -12.99 24.24
C GLU A 377 -3.68 -13.72 24.22
N SER A 378 -4.27 -13.96 25.39
CA SER A 378 -5.58 -14.64 25.50
C SER A 378 -6.79 -13.81 25.06
N ARG A 379 -6.62 -12.49 24.90
CA ARG A 379 -7.69 -11.53 24.57
C ARG A 379 -7.39 -10.58 23.42
N CYS A 380 -6.12 -10.40 23.09
CA CYS A 380 -5.62 -9.57 22.00
C CYS A 380 -4.19 -10.02 21.68
N LEU A 381 -3.71 -9.69 20.49
CA LEU A 381 -2.30 -9.83 20.11
C LEU A 381 -1.45 -8.79 20.84
N TYR A 382 -0.13 -9.02 20.88
CA TYR A 382 0.81 -7.97 21.29
C TYR A 382 0.65 -6.70 20.44
N PRO A 383 0.96 -5.51 21.00
CA PRO A 383 1.08 -4.30 20.21
C PRO A 383 2.12 -4.45 19.10
N CYS A 384 1.83 -3.87 17.94
CA CYS A 384 2.80 -3.67 16.87
C CYS A 384 2.48 -2.36 16.14
N TYR A 385 3.52 -1.78 15.51
CA TYR A 385 3.44 -0.46 14.87
C TYR A 385 2.78 0.58 15.81
N ASP A 386 1.89 1.42 15.30
CA ASP A 386 1.12 2.39 16.09
C ASP A 386 -0.18 1.79 16.68
N GLY A 387 -0.07 0.62 17.32
CA GLY A 387 -1.21 -0.09 17.93
C GLY A 387 -1.54 0.36 19.35
N GLY A 388 -0.55 0.86 20.10
CA GLY A 388 -0.70 1.26 21.51
C GLY A 388 -1.00 0.09 22.45
N TYR A 389 -1.35 0.40 23.71
CA TYR A 389 -1.59 -0.60 24.76
C TYR A 389 -3.07 -0.98 24.94
N ASP A 390 -4.00 -0.21 24.38
CA ASP A 390 -5.44 -0.39 24.58
C ASP A 390 -6.07 -1.17 23.41
N PRO A 391 -6.50 -2.42 23.62
CA PRO A 391 -7.08 -3.27 22.57
C PRO A 391 -8.53 -2.88 22.18
N ASP A 392 -9.10 -1.86 22.83
CA ASP A 392 -10.41 -1.29 22.50
C ASP A 392 -10.31 0.12 21.90
N ALA A 393 -9.10 0.68 21.82
CA ALA A 393 -8.89 1.99 21.22
C ALA A 393 -9.12 1.96 19.71
N ALA A 394 -9.74 3.03 19.18
CA ALA A 394 -9.94 3.26 17.75
C ALA A 394 -8.64 3.68 17.06
N THR A 395 -7.66 2.78 17.03
CA THR A 395 -6.39 2.94 16.30
C THR A 395 -6.43 2.15 15.00
N VAL A 396 -5.50 2.43 14.09
CA VAL A 396 -5.31 1.58 12.90
C VAL A 396 -4.84 0.16 13.25
N GLY A 397 -4.46 -0.11 14.50
CA GLY A 397 -4.14 -1.48 14.91
C GLY A 397 -5.34 -2.37 15.16
N ASN A 398 -6.51 -1.78 15.40
CA ASN A 398 -7.71 -2.49 15.83
C ASN A 398 -8.82 -2.39 14.77
N GLY A 399 -9.66 -3.42 14.70
CA GLY A 399 -10.83 -3.44 13.83
C GLY A 399 -10.86 -4.63 12.87
N TYR A 400 -12.06 -4.93 12.38
CA TYR A 400 -12.35 -6.01 11.43
C TYR A 400 -13.63 -5.69 10.65
N TYR A 401 -13.87 -6.45 9.59
CA TYR A 401 -15.07 -6.42 8.77
C TYR A 401 -16.03 -7.48 9.32
N SER A 402 -17.25 -7.08 9.66
CA SER A 402 -18.30 -8.07 9.89
C SER A 402 -18.59 -8.85 8.62
N ARG A 403 -19.28 -9.98 8.76
CA ARG A 403 -19.76 -10.76 7.61
C ARG A 403 -20.63 -9.91 6.68
N GLU A 404 -21.50 -9.07 7.25
CA GLU A 404 -22.38 -8.17 6.49
C GLU A 404 -21.60 -7.07 5.77
N ASP A 405 -20.59 -6.49 6.42
CA ASP A 405 -19.71 -5.49 5.81
C ASP A 405 -19.02 -6.05 4.57
N PHE A 406 -18.47 -7.26 4.68
CA PHE A 406 -17.76 -7.90 3.57
C PHE A 406 -18.72 -8.24 2.42
N ILE A 407 -19.90 -8.82 2.70
CA ILE A 407 -20.93 -9.07 1.68
C ILE A 407 -21.36 -7.76 0.99
N GLY A 408 -21.51 -6.68 1.77
CA GLY A 408 -21.80 -5.35 1.25
C GLY A 408 -20.68 -4.82 0.34
N LEU A 409 -19.41 -5.01 0.71
CA LEU A 409 -18.26 -4.67 -0.12
C LEU A 409 -18.25 -5.48 -1.43
N LEU A 410 -18.52 -6.78 -1.37
CA LEU A 410 -18.56 -7.66 -2.55
C LEU A 410 -19.59 -7.17 -3.57
N ARG A 411 -20.81 -6.85 -3.12
CA ARG A 411 -21.86 -6.28 -3.98
C ARG A 411 -21.45 -4.92 -4.55
N TYR A 412 -20.93 -4.05 -3.69
CA TYR A 412 -20.50 -2.70 -4.09
C TYR A 412 -19.42 -2.71 -5.17
N ALA A 413 -18.43 -3.60 -5.01
CA ALA A 413 -17.34 -3.82 -5.96
C ALA A 413 -17.85 -4.42 -7.28
N ALA A 414 -18.75 -5.40 -7.23
CA ALA A 414 -19.29 -6.03 -8.42
C ALA A 414 -20.11 -5.05 -9.30
N GLU A 415 -20.89 -4.14 -8.72
CA GLU A 415 -21.58 -3.07 -9.48
C GLU A 415 -20.61 -2.17 -10.26
N ARG A 416 -19.35 -2.11 -9.82
CA ARG A 416 -18.26 -1.32 -10.43
C ARG A 416 -17.28 -2.19 -11.23
N HIS A 417 -17.68 -3.42 -11.53
CA HIS A 417 -16.88 -4.41 -12.27
C HIS A 417 -15.52 -4.72 -11.62
N ILE A 418 -15.40 -4.53 -10.30
CA ILE A 418 -14.25 -4.94 -9.49
C ILE A 418 -14.53 -6.30 -8.87
N ARG A 419 -13.67 -7.28 -9.15
CA ARG A 419 -13.66 -8.56 -8.44
C ARG A 419 -12.85 -8.42 -7.16
N VAL A 420 -13.38 -8.91 -6.05
CA VAL A 420 -12.63 -9.02 -4.80
C VAL A 420 -12.04 -10.42 -4.70
N ILE A 421 -10.73 -10.52 -4.53
CA ILE A 421 -10.02 -11.79 -4.27
C ILE A 421 -9.59 -11.78 -2.80
N PRO A 422 -10.10 -12.67 -1.95
CA PRO A 422 -9.71 -12.73 -0.54
C PRO A 422 -8.41 -13.52 -0.39
N GLU A 423 -7.53 -13.07 0.50
CA GLU A 423 -6.28 -13.74 0.84
C GLU A 423 -6.29 -14.27 2.27
N ILE A 424 -6.03 -15.57 2.41
CA ILE A 424 -5.75 -16.22 3.68
C ILE A 424 -4.25 -16.54 3.69
N GLU A 425 -3.47 -15.76 4.43
CA GLU A 425 -2.03 -15.99 4.54
C GLU A 425 -1.73 -17.34 5.21
N SER A 426 -0.92 -18.17 4.53
CA SER A 426 -0.55 -19.50 5.00
C SER A 426 0.61 -20.12 4.19
N PRO A 427 1.40 -21.06 4.77
CA PRO A 427 1.44 -21.42 6.18
C PRO A 427 2.27 -20.43 7.01
N GLY A 428 3.11 -19.58 6.39
CA GLY A 428 3.70 -18.41 7.03
C GLY A 428 2.66 -17.32 7.27
N HIS A 429 3.07 -16.18 7.85
CA HIS A 429 2.20 -15.01 7.98
C HIS A 429 0.86 -15.28 8.71
N ALA A 430 0.83 -16.29 9.57
CA ALA A 430 -0.41 -16.82 10.13
C ALA A 430 -0.53 -16.60 11.64
N ARG A 431 0.31 -15.76 12.25
CA ARG A 431 0.38 -15.61 13.71
C ARG A 431 -0.95 -15.22 14.32
N ALA A 432 -1.70 -14.29 13.71
CA ALA A 432 -3.01 -13.88 14.24
C ALA A 432 -4.00 -15.06 14.30
N ALA A 433 -4.01 -15.92 13.27
CA ALA A 433 -4.82 -17.13 13.26
C ALA A 433 -4.35 -18.13 14.34
N ILE A 434 -3.04 -18.36 14.44
CA ILE A 434 -2.44 -19.29 15.42
C ILE A 434 -2.78 -18.88 16.85
N VAL A 435 -2.58 -17.60 17.20
CA VAL A 435 -2.86 -17.08 18.54
C VAL A 435 -4.36 -17.13 18.83
N SER A 436 -5.22 -16.77 17.87
CA SER A 436 -6.67 -16.86 18.03
C SER A 436 -7.15 -18.30 18.26
N MET A 437 -6.63 -19.27 17.50
CA MET A 437 -6.98 -20.68 17.68
C MET A 437 -6.39 -21.26 18.97
N LYS A 438 -5.25 -20.75 19.45
CA LYS A 438 -4.73 -21.05 20.80
C LYS A 438 -5.62 -20.49 21.91
N ALA A 439 -6.18 -19.29 21.74
CA ALA A 439 -7.15 -18.73 22.68
C ALA A 439 -8.43 -19.58 22.71
N ARG A 440 -8.92 -20.02 21.54
CA ARG A 440 -10.03 -20.98 21.42
C ARG A 440 -9.75 -22.30 22.13
N TYR A 441 -8.57 -22.89 21.89
CA TYR A 441 -8.16 -24.11 22.57
C TYR A 441 -8.21 -23.95 24.09
N ASN A 442 -7.60 -22.87 24.62
CA ASN A 442 -7.58 -22.63 26.07
C ASN A 442 -8.96 -22.38 26.68
N LYS A 443 -9.89 -21.81 25.91
CA LYS A 443 -11.28 -21.59 26.34
C LYS A 443 -12.06 -22.90 26.51
N TYR A 444 -11.79 -23.91 25.66
CA TYR A 444 -12.57 -25.14 25.65
C TYR A 444 -11.84 -26.37 26.23
N LYS A 445 -10.51 -26.37 26.39
CA LYS A 445 -9.73 -27.57 26.76
C LYS A 445 -10.20 -28.29 28.03
N ASP A 446 -10.80 -27.59 28.98
CA ASP A 446 -11.27 -28.15 30.25
C ASP A 446 -12.75 -28.55 30.22
N THR A 447 -13.50 -28.15 29.19
CA THR A 447 -14.96 -28.37 29.06
C THR A 447 -15.35 -29.21 27.85
N ASP A 448 -14.60 -29.11 26.74
CA ASP A 448 -14.86 -29.74 25.45
C ASP A 448 -13.53 -29.86 24.68
N VAL A 449 -12.83 -30.98 24.90
CA VAL A 449 -11.49 -31.25 24.35
C VAL A 449 -11.53 -31.38 22.83
N GLU A 450 -12.59 -31.96 22.27
CA GLU A 450 -12.74 -32.13 20.82
C GLU A 450 -12.87 -30.77 20.14
N LYS A 451 -13.76 -29.91 20.65
CA LYS A 451 -13.90 -28.53 20.16
C LYS A 451 -12.66 -27.68 20.35
N ALA A 452 -11.92 -27.88 21.44
CA ALA A 452 -10.66 -27.19 21.69
C ALA A 452 -9.61 -27.51 20.61
N ALA A 453 -9.48 -28.79 20.25
CA ALA A 453 -8.48 -29.28 19.31
C ALA A 453 -8.90 -29.19 17.83
N GLU A 454 -10.20 -28.96 17.55
CA GLU A 454 -10.81 -29.03 16.22
C GLU A 454 -10.05 -28.23 15.16
N TYR A 455 -9.64 -27.01 15.52
CA TYR A 455 -9.01 -26.01 14.64
C TYR A 455 -7.64 -25.51 15.14
N LEU A 456 -6.98 -26.26 16.04
CA LEU A 456 -5.67 -25.87 16.56
C LEU A 456 -4.62 -25.86 15.44
N LEU A 457 -3.82 -24.79 15.34
CA LEU A 457 -2.86 -24.56 14.24
C LEU A 457 -1.39 -24.76 14.61
N SER A 458 -1.10 -24.98 15.88
CA SER A 458 0.25 -25.22 16.39
C SER A 458 0.22 -26.27 17.49
N GLU A 459 1.34 -26.93 17.74
CA GLU A 459 1.46 -27.90 18.84
C GLU A 459 2.43 -27.38 19.91
N PRO A 460 2.10 -27.51 21.21
CA PRO A 460 2.98 -27.05 22.30
C PRO A 460 4.36 -27.72 22.33
N GLU A 461 4.46 -28.94 21.82
CA GLU A 461 5.70 -29.72 21.78
C GLU A 461 6.67 -29.30 20.66
N ASP A 462 6.27 -28.38 19.78
CA ASP A 462 7.14 -27.88 18.74
C ASP A 462 8.23 -26.97 19.32
N THR A 463 9.47 -27.48 19.36
CA THR A 463 10.64 -26.73 19.83
C THR A 463 11.44 -26.09 18.70
N SER A 464 10.82 -25.86 17.53
CA SER A 464 11.49 -25.24 16.38
C SER A 464 12.11 -23.90 16.77
N ARG A 465 13.21 -23.56 16.10
CA ARG A 465 13.92 -22.29 16.29
C ARG A 465 14.07 -21.65 14.93
N TYR A 466 13.28 -20.61 14.70
CA TYR A 466 13.27 -19.83 13.48
C TYR A 466 12.89 -18.38 13.83
N ALA A 467 13.13 -17.49 12.88
CA ALA A 467 12.57 -16.15 12.87
C ALA A 467 12.02 -15.91 11.46
N SER A 468 10.78 -15.42 11.35
CA SER A 468 10.24 -14.92 10.09
C SER A 468 11.00 -13.68 9.64
N VAL A 469 10.74 -13.20 8.42
CA VAL A 469 11.40 -11.97 7.96
C VAL A 469 10.96 -10.74 8.78
N GLN A 470 9.78 -10.79 9.40
CA GLN A 470 9.25 -9.82 10.37
C GLN A 470 9.67 -10.12 11.83
N TYR A 471 10.56 -11.10 12.03
CA TYR A 471 11.16 -11.46 13.31
C TYR A 471 10.21 -12.14 14.31
N TYR A 472 9.07 -12.65 13.83
CA TYR A 472 8.23 -13.51 14.64
C TYR A 472 8.83 -14.91 14.78
N THR A 473 8.62 -15.53 15.94
CA THR A 473 9.19 -16.87 16.26
C THR A 473 8.12 -17.95 16.39
N ASP A 474 6.87 -17.59 16.15
CA ASP A 474 5.66 -18.39 16.39
C ASP A 474 4.58 -18.17 15.32
N ASN A 475 4.98 -17.77 14.10
CA ASN A 475 4.07 -17.31 13.05
C ASN A 475 3.68 -18.33 11.98
N VAL A 476 4.23 -19.56 12.02
CA VAL A 476 3.98 -20.56 10.97
C VAL A 476 3.05 -21.66 11.45
N ILE A 477 2.03 -21.96 10.66
CA ILE A 477 1.08 -23.06 10.89
C ILE A 477 1.82 -24.40 10.86
N ASN A 478 1.46 -25.31 11.76
CA ASN A 478 1.95 -26.69 11.73
C ASN A 478 1.22 -27.48 10.64
N VAL A 479 1.91 -27.76 9.55
CA VAL A 479 1.35 -28.39 8.36
C VAL A 479 1.11 -29.89 8.50
N ALA A 480 1.58 -30.52 9.58
CA ALA A 480 1.34 -31.95 9.84
C ALA A 480 0.06 -32.21 10.65
N MET A 481 -0.67 -31.17 11.05
CA MET A 481 -1.87 -31.30 11.88
C MET A 481 -3.14 -31.41 11.02
N PRO A 482 -4.00 -32.44 11.20
CA PRO A 482 -5.29 -32.50 10.50
C PRO A 482 -6.22 -31.32 10.79
N SER A 483 -6.10 -30.70 11.97
CA SER A 483 -6.84 -29.49 12.36
C SER A 483 -6.50 -28.28 11.50
N THR A 484 -5.27 -28.18 10.99
CA THR A 484 -4.86 -27.15 10.03
C THR A 484 -5.75 -27.17 8.79
N TYR A 485 -5.90 -28.34 8.17
CA TYR A 485 -6.69 -28.50 6.96
C TYR A 485 -8.20 -28.29 7.22
N ARG A 486 -8.70 -28.71 8.39
CA ARG A 486 -10.08 -28.40 8.81
C ARG A 486 -10.32 -26.90 8.99
N PHE A 487 -9.37 -26.19 9.59
CA PHE A 487 -9.45 -24.73 9.76
C PHE A 487 -9.49 -24.04 8.39
N MET A 488 -8.54 -24.36 7.51
CA MET A 488 -8.48 -23.76 6.18
C MET A 488 -9.76 -24.04 5.38
N GLU A 489 -10.22 -25.30 5.35
CA GLU A 489 -11.45 -25.69 4.64
C GLU A 489 -12.69 -24.97 5.23
N LYS A 490 -12.78 -24.81 6.55
CA LYS A 490 -13.84 -24.03 7.20
C LYS A 490 -13.84 -22.57 6.76
N VAL A 491 -12.69 -21.89 6.75
CA VAL A 491 -12.60 -20.49 6.30
C VAL A 491 -12.99 -20.36 4.82
N ILE A 492 -12.48 -21.25 3.96
CA ILE A 492 -12.82 -21.28 2.52
C ILE A 492 -14.33 -21.45 2.31
N GLN A 493 -14.97 -22.33 3.08
CA GLN A 493 -16.42 -22.56 2.99
C GLN A 493 -17.24 -21.34 3.43
N GLU A 494 -16.80 -20.63 4.47
CA GLU A 494 -17.46 -19.39 4.90
C GLU A 494 -17.28 -18.25 3.89
N LEU A 495 -16.09 -18.12 3.29
CA LEU A 495 -15.89 -17.22 2.14
C LEU A 495 -16.84 -17.58 0.99
N ALA A 496 -16.88 -18.84 0.57
CA ALA A 496 -17.79 -19.28 -0.48
C ALA A 496 -19.27 -19.00 -0.14
N ALA A 497 -19.66 -19.11 1.13
CA ALA A 497 -21.00 -18.76 1.59
C ALA A 497 -21.29 -17.25 1.49
N MET A 498 -20.35 -16.40 1.90
CA MET A 498 -20.47 -14.94 1.78
C MET A 498 -20.60 -14.51 0.31
N TYR A 499 -19.81 -15.09 -0.59
CA TYR A 499 -19.90 -14.79 -2.03
C TYR A 499 -21.23 -15.25 -2.65
N ARG A 500 -21.70 -16.46 -2.31
CA ARG A 500 -23.03 -16.93 -2.74
C ARG A 500 -24.15 -15.99 -2.28
N GLU A 501 -24.10 -15.53 -1.03
CA GLU A 501 -25.08 -14.60 -0.51
C GLU A 501 -24.98 -13.21 -1.14
N ALA A 502 -23.77 -12.74 -1.43
CA ALA A 502 -23.53 -11.52 -2.17
C ALA A 502 -24.08 -11.59 -3.62
N GLY A 503 -24.25 -12.80 -4.16
CA GLY A 503 -24.70 -13.03 -5.54
C GLY A 503 -23.60 -12.83 -6.58
N VAL A 504 -22.34 -12.95 -6.16
CA VAL A 504 -21.15 -12.74 -7.01
C VAL A 504 -20.25 -13.98 -6.99
N PRO A 505 -19.53 -14.29 -8.09
CA PRO A 505 -18.68 -15.48 -8.14
C PRO A 505 -17.40 -15.31 -7.30
N LEU A 506 -17.05 -16.32 -6.52
CA LEU A 506 -15.72 -16.45 -5.91
C LEU A 506 -14.76 -17.02 -6.96
N ALA A 507 -13.95 -16.15 -7.58
CA ALA A 507 -13.07 -16.56 -8.68
C ALA A 507 -11.91 -17.46 -8.23
N THR A 508 -11.35 -17.17 -7.06
CA THR A 508 -10.21 -17.87 -6.45
C THR A 508 -10.10 -17.40 -4.99
N VAL A 509 -9.37 -18.15 -4.17
CA VAL A 509 -8.87 -17.68 -2.86
C VAL A 509 -7.35 -17.69 -2.94
N HIS A 510 -6.73 -16.57 -2.57
CA HIS A 510 -5.28 -16.50 -2.43
C HIS A 510 -4.88 -17.15 -1.12
N LEU A 511 -3.93 -18.09 -1.16
CA LEU A 511 -3.52 -18.89 -0.01
C LEU A 511 -2.22 -18.38 0.63
N GLY A 512 -1.74 -17.20 0.22
CA GLY A 512 -0.43 -16.69 0.60
C GLY A 512 0.68 -17.53 -0.03
N GLY A 513 1.57 -18.04 0.82
CA GLY A 513 2.58 -19.05 0.48
C GLY A 513 4.01 -18.55 0.54
N ASP A 514 4.20 -17.28 0.82
CA ASP A 514 5.48 -16.61 0.87
C ASP A 514 6.22 -16.81 2.21
N GLU A 515 7.53 -16.53 2.16
CA GLU A 515 8.40 -16.28 3.31
C GLU A 515 8.38 -17.31 4.47
N VAL A 516 8.17 -18.60 4.15
CA VAL A 516 8.29 -19.67 5.15
C VAL A 516 9.73 -19.77 5.67
N ALA A 517 9.91 -19.40 6.94
CA ALA A 517 11.21 -19.24 7.57
C ALA A 517 12.05 -20.53 7.59
N ARG A 518 13.36 -20.38 7.37
CA ARG A 518 14.30 -21.49 7.53
C ARG A 518 14.33 -21.97 8.99
N GLY A 519 14.22 -23.29 9.19
CA GLY A 519 14.27 -23.93 10.51
C GLY A 519 12.91 -24.24 11.12
N VAL A 520 11.83 -23.79 10.49
CA VAL A 520 10.46 -24.13 10.89
C VAL A 520 10.19 -25.63 10.81
N TRP A 521 9.27 -26.12 11.65
CA TRP A 521 8.81 -27.51 11.78
C TRP A 521 9.84 -28.55 12.22
N LEU A 522 11.15 -28.24 12.21
CA LEU A 522 12.20 -29.20 12.56
C LEU A 522 12.12 -29.68 14.02
N GLY A 523 11.57 -28.85 14.90
CA GLY A 523 11.30 -29.17 16.30
C GLY A 523 9.98 -29.92 16.54
N SER A 524 9.06 -29.93 15.57
CA SER A 524 7.70 -30.48 15.72
C SER A 524 7.69 -32.01 15.66
N PRO A 525 7.22 -32.71 16.72
CA PRO A 525 7.04 -34.15 16.69
C PRO A 525 6.11 -34.62 15.56
N LYS A 526 5.03 -33.89 15.27
CA LYS A 526 4.08 -34.28 14.21
C LYS A 526 4.70 -34.15 12.83
N CYS A 527 5.46 -33.07 12.57
CA CYS A 527 6.15 -32.89 11.30
C CYS A 527 7.24 -33.96 11.13
N ARG A 528 8.01 -34.30 12.17
CA ARG A 528 8.96 -35.42 12.09
C ARG A 528 8.29 -36.76 11.78
N ALA A 529 7.12 -37.02 12.36
CA ALA A 529 6.36 -38.23 12.07
C ALA A 529 5.87 -38.26 10.61
N LEU A 530 5.30 -37.16 10.12
CA LEU A 530 4.87 -37.02 8.73
C LEU A 530 6.04 -37.17 7.76
N MET A 531 7.17 -36.51 8.04
CA MET A 531 8.37 -36.63 7.20
C MET A 531 8.86 -38.07 7.11
N LYS A 532 8.85 -38.81 8.23
CA LYS A 532 9.20 -40.23 8.24
C LYS A 532 8.20 -41.08 7.45
N GLU A 533 6.91 -40.84 7.59
CA GLU A 533 5.85 -41.55 6.87
C GLU A 533 5.97 -41.36 5.35
N LYS A 534 6.21 -40.12 4.91
CA LYS A 534 6.27 -39.73 3.50
C LYS A 534 7.67 -39.74 2.90
N SER A 535 8.68 -40.21 3.65
CA SER A 535 10.09 -40.25 3.22
C SER A 535 10.64 -38.88 2.81
N MET A 536 10.20 -37.81 3.48
CA MET A 536 10.67 -36.43 3.26
C MET A 536 12.00 -36.20 3.97
N THR A 537 12.84 -35.32 3.40
CA THR A 537 14.21 -35.09 3.88
C THR A 537 14.50 -33.63 4.21
N LYS A 538 13.73 -32.68 3.65
CA LYS A 538 13.93 -31.24 3.83
C LYS A 538 12.62 -30.53 4.23
N PRO A 539 12.67 -29.40 4.94
CA PRO A 539 11.49 -28.60 5.25
C PRO A 539 10.66 -28.20 4.03
N HIS A 540 11.31 -28.00 2.87
CA HIS A 540 10.60 -27.70 1.63
C HIS A 540 9.60 -28.79 1.24
N ASP A 541 9.87 -30.06 1.54
CA ASP A 541 8.94 -31.16 1.24
C ASP A 541 7.63 -31.04 2.05
N LEU A 542 7.70 -30.48 3.27
CA LEU A 542 6.54 -30.19 4.09
C LEU A 542 5.73 -29.00 3.54
N ALA A 543 6.40 -27.99 3.00
CA ALA A 543 5.74 -26.87 2.32
C ALA A 543 5.04 -27.35 1.04
N GLU A 544 5.72 -28.15 0.19
CA GLU A 544 5.11 -28.79 -0.98
C GLU A 544 3.91 -29.65 -0.60
N TYR A 545 4.02 -30.44 0.47
CA TYR A 545 2.91 -31.23 0.99
C TYR A 545 1.73 -30.34 1.41
N PHE A 546 1.97 -29.25 2.13
CA PHE A 546 0.91 -28.32 2.50
C PHE A 546 0.21 -27.73 1.28
N ILE A 547 0.97 -27.22 0.31
CA ILE A 547 0.44 -26.55 -0.89
C ILE A 547 -0.39 -27.54 -1.72
N THR A 548 0.10 -28.77 -1.92
CA THR A 548 -0.65 -29.80 -2.68
C THR A 548 -1.92 -30.24 -1.97
N GLN A 549 -1.90 -30.41 -0.64
CA GLN A 549 -3.12 -30.69 0.14
C GLN A 549 -4.12 -29.53 0.07
N MET A 550 -3.65 -28.29 0.13
CA MET A 550 -4.51 -27.12 0.00
C MET A 550 -5.11 -26.98 -1.39
N ALA A 551 -4.34 -27.28 -2.44
CA ALA A 551 -4.83 -27.30 -3.81
C ALA A 551 -5.98 -28.34 -3.97
N ASP A 552 -5.85 -29.51 -3.36
CA ASP A 552 -6.92 -30.53 -3.32
C ASP A 552 -8.15 -30.07 -2.53
N ILE A 553 -7.97 -29.39 -1.39
CA ILE A 553 -9.09 -28.79 -0.63
C ILE A 553 -9.83 -27.76 -1.47
N MET A 554 -9.10 -26.89 -2.17
CA MET A 554 -9.68 -25.90 -3.07
C MET A 554 -10.50 -26.58 -4.18
N GLN A 555 -9.95 -27.59 -4.84
CA GLN A 555 -10.66 -28.36 -5.87
C GLN A 555 -11.92 -29.05 -5.33
N ARG A 556 -11.86 -29.68 -4.15
CA ARG A 556 -13.03 -30.31 -3.51
C ARG A 556 -14.15 -29.32 -3.21
N ASN A 557 -13.80 -28.06 -2.96
CA ASN A 557 -14.75 -26.96 -2.77
C ASN A 557 -15.13 -26.25 -4.09
N GLY A 558 -14.72 -26.80 -5.24
CA GLY A 558 -15.04 -26.27 -6.57
C GLY A 558 -14.27 -25.01 -6.95
N LEU A 559 -13.12 -24.76 -6.30
CA LEU A 559 -12.31 -23.56 -6.47
C LEU A 559 -10.93 -23.90 -7.02
N LYS A 560 -10.34 -22.92 -7.70
CA LYS A 560 -8.90 -22.88 -7.99
C LYS A 560 -8.19 -22.05 -6.92
N PHE A 561 -6.91 -22.31 -6.72
CA PHE A 561 -6.11 -21.56 -5.74
C PHE A 561 -5.30 -20.45 -6.41
N SER A 562 -4.97 -19.43 -5.65
CA SER A 562 -3.93 -18.45 -5.97
C SER A 562 -2.88 -18.43 -4.86
N GLY A 563 -1.69 -17.92 -5.15
CA GLY A 563 -0.63 -17.79 -4.16
C GLY A 563 0.55 -16.97 -4.67
N TRP A 564 1.39 -16.52 -3.75
CA TRP A 564 2.68 -15.91 -4.08
C TRP A 564 3.58 -16.93 -4.79
N GLN A 565 4.55 -16.46 -5.58
CA GLN A 565 5.41 -17.29 -6.43
C GLN A 565 5.96 -18.57 -5.79
N GLU A 566 6.19 -18.57 -4.48
CA GLU A 566 6.67 -19.68 -3.67
C GLU A 566 5.80 -20.94 -3.80
N VAL A 567 4.50 -20.79 -4.09
CA VAL A 567 3.59 -21.93 -4.36
C VAL A 567 3.89 -22.66 -5.68
N ALA A 568 4.82 -22.14 -6.47
CA ALA A 568 5.25 -22.67 -7.75
C ALA A 568 6.78 -22.82 -7.86
N LEU A 569 7.51 -22.83 -6.72
CA LEU A 569 8.98 -22.87 -6.71
C LEU A 569 9.53 -24.17 -6.11
N GLY A 570 10.48 -24.79 -6.80
CA GLY A 570 11.31 -25.87 -6.26
C GLY A 570 10.61 -27.22 -6.07
N HIS A 571 9.41 -27.37 -6.65
CA HIS A 571 8.59 -28.56 -6.47
C HIS A 571 8.98 -29.73 -7.36
N THR A 572 8.53 -30.93 -7.00
CA THR A 572 8.62 -32.10 -7.87
C THR A 572 7.78 -31.92 -9.14
N GLU A 573 8.14 -32.60 -10.24
CA GLU A 573 7.37 -32.54 -11.50
C GLU A 573 5.92 -33.04 -11.33
N GLU A 574 5.71 -34.00 -10.43
CA GLU A 574 4.36 -34.48 -10.07
C GLU A 574 3.53 -33.38 -9.42
N ALA A 575 4.08 -32.72 -8.39
CA ALA A 575 3.45 -31.57 -7.74
C ALA A 575 3.22 -30.43 -8.74
N HIS A 576 4.19 -30.09 -9.58
CA HIS A 576 4.03 -29.06 -10.61
C HIS A 576 2.86 -29.37 -11.56
N ARG A 577 2.73 -30.62 -12.00
CA ARG A 577 1.64 -31.04 -12.88
C ARG A 577 0.27 -30.85 -12.23
N GLN A 578 0.14 -31.19 -10.96
CA GLN A 578 -1.08 -30.95 -10.19
C GLN A 578 -1.34 -29.44 -10.08
N LEU A 579 -0.38 -28.71 -9.49
CA LEU A 579 -0.54 -27.32 -9.10
C LEU A 579 -0.84 -26.40 -10.28
N ARG A 580 -0.16 -26.55 -11.43
CA ARG A 580 -0.41 -25.68 -12.60
C ARG A 580 -1.81 -25.83 -13.18
N THR A 581 -2.44 -26.99 -13.03
CA THR A 581 -3.83 -27.22 -13.53
C THR A 581 -4.89 -26.68 -12.58
N GLN A 582 -4.55 -26.59 -11.29
CA GLN A 582 -5.44 -26.17 -10.21
C GLN A 582 -5.26 -24.69 -9.81
N ALA A 583 -4.18 -24.04 -10.27
CA ALA A 583 -3.93 -22.63 -10.03
C ALA A 583 -4.84 -21.73 -10.90
N ALA A 584 -5.33 -20.63 -10.32
CA ALA A 584 -5.97 -19.51 -10.99
C ALA A 584 -4.99 -18.35 -11.24
N GLY A 585 -3.96 -18.20 -10.41
CA GLY A 585 -2.94 -17.16 -10.55
C GLY A 585 -1.81 -17.32 -9.53
N VAL A 586 -0.58 -17.19 -10.00
CA VAL A 586 0.65 -17.17 -9.22
C VAL A 586 1.23 -15.76 -9.28
N TYR A 587 1.39 -15.14 -8.12
CA TYR A 587 1.72 -13.72 -7.99
C TYR A 587 3.23 -13.58 -7.87
N CYS A 588 3.87 -13.24 -9.00
CA CYS A 588 5.33 -13.23 -9.12
C CYS A 588 5.88 -11.85 -8.86
N TRP A 589 6.56 -11.70 -7.74
CA TRP A 589 7.01 -10.41 -7.21
C TRP A 589 8.51 -10.18 -7.34
N ASN A 590 9.31 -11.25 -7.38
CA ASN A 590 10.76 -11.14 -7.38
C ASN A 590 11.26 -10.72 -8.77
N THR A 591 11.47 -9.41 -8.92
CA THR A 591 11.97 -8.78 -10.16
C THR A 591 13.14 -7.84 -9.91
N VAL A 592 13.83 -8.00 -8.78
CA VAL A 592 15.07 -7.26 -8.52
C VAL A 592 16.16 -7.82 -9.46
N PRO A 593 16.93 -6.97 -10.17
CA PRO A 593 17.94 -7.44 -11.11
C PRO A 593 18.92 -8.41 -10.45
N GLY A 594 19.06 -9.62 -11.02
CA GLY A 594 19.89 -10.70 -10.49
C GLY A 594 19.11 -11.83 -9.81
N TYR A 595 17.85 -11.59 -9.43
CA TYR A 595 16.93 -12.61 -8.91
C TYR A 595 15.61 -12.66 -9.70
N ASP A 596 15.56 -11.97 -10.83
CA ASP A 596 14.38 -11.65 -11.64
C ASP A 596 13.94 -12.76 -12.62
N GLU A 597 14.65 -13.90 -12.66
CA GLU A 597 14.35 -15.00 -13.59
C GLU A 597 13.12 -15.83 -13.21
N VAL A 598 12.72 -15.79 -11.93
CA VAL A 598 11.63 -16.60 -11.37
C VAL A 598 10.34 -16.45 -12.17
N VAL A 599 10.00 -15.22 -12.57
CA VAL A 599 8.75 -14.93 -13.29
C VAL A 599 8.65 -15.72 -14.59
N TYR A 600 9.70 -15.69 -15.42
CA TYR A 600 9.70 -16.36 -16.72
C TYR A 600 9.84 -17.87 -16.57
N GLN A 601 10.53 -18.36 -15.55
CA GLN A 601 10.58 -19.80 -15.24
C GLN A 601 9.17 -20.33 -14.91
N ILE A 602 8.43 -19.64 -14.05
CA ILE A 602 7.05 -20.02 -13.67
C ILE A 602 6.12 -19.95 -14.88
N ALA A 603 6.16 -18.86 -15.65
CA ALA A 603 5.35 -18.69 -16.85
C ALA A 603 5.63 -19.80 -17.88
N ASN A 604 6.90 -20.10 -18.15
CA ASN A 604 7.33 -21.16 -19.07
C ASN A 604 6.94 -22.56 -18.57
N ASN A 605 6.78 -22.76 -17.27
CA ASN A 605 6.33 -24.03 -16.69
C ASN A 605 4.80 -24.24 -16.76
N GLY A 606 4.06 -23.29 -17.33
CA GLY A 606 2.63 -23.41 -17.60
C GLY A 606 1.70 -22.84 -16.53
N TYR A 607 2.23 -22.11 -15.55
CA TYR A 607 1.42 -21.50 -14.50
C TYR A 607 0.83 -20.15 -14.94
N PRO A 608 -0.43 -19.84 -14.60
CA PRO A 608 -0.99 -18.51 -14.80
C PRO A 608 -0.27 -17.48 -13.92
N VAL A 609 0.45 -16.53 -14.50
CA VAL A 609 1.26 -15.53 -13.79
C VAL A 609 0.55 -14.18 -13.71
N ILE A 610 0.56 -13.60 -12.52
CA ILE A 610 0.26 -12.18 -12.26
C ILE A 610 1.57 -11.47 -11.94
N LEU A 611 1.90 -10.44 -12.72
CA LEU A 611 3.12 -9.65 -12.55
C LEU A 611 2.96 -8.69 -11.37
N CYS A 612 3.79 -8.90 -10.34
CA CYS A 612 3.79 -8.17 -9.08
C CYS A 612 5.15 -7.50 -8.85
N ASN A 613 5.78 -7.01 -9.92
CA ASN A 613 7.18 -6.57 -9.93
C ASN A 613 7.49 -5.61 -8.76
N VAL A 614 8.30 -6.06 -7.78
CA VAL A 614 8.60 -5.27 -6.58
C VAL A 614 9.15 -3.88 -6.92
N GLY A 615 10.10 -3.81 -7.85
CA GLY A 615 10.73 -2.55 -8.24
C GLY A 615 9.84 -1.62 -9.07
N ASN A 616 8.61 -2.01 -9.42
CA ASN A 616 7.70 -1.19 -10.22
C ASN A 616 6.34 -0.94 -9.56
N PHE A 617 5.82 -1.93 -8.82
CA PHE A 617 4.42 -1.98 -8.42
C PHE A 617 4.17 -2.20 -6.93
N TYR A 618 5.23 -2.30 -6.11
CA TYR A 618 5.07 -2.19 -4.65
C TYR A 618 4.91 -0.71 -4.29
N MET A 619 3.65 -0.32 -4.16
CA MET A 619 3.22 1.05 -3.91
C MET A 619 3.63 1.53 -2.52
N ASP A 620 3.86 0.60 -1.59
CA ASP A 620 4.37 0.83 -0.24
C ASP A 620 5.85 1.23 -0.17
N MET A 621 6.59 1.07 -1.26
CA MET A 621 7.98 1.57 -1.35
C MET A 621 8.01 3.09 -1.25
N ALA A 622 9.04 3.66 -0.66
CA ALA A 622 9.23 5.11 -0.65
C ALA A 622 9.43 5.65 -2.07
N TYR A 623 9.02 6.90 -2.31
CA TYR A 623 9.26 7.56 -3.61
C TYR A 623 10.75 7.86 -3.85
N ASN A 624 11.53 8.06 -2.78
CA ASN A 624 12.98 8.31 -2.79
C ASN A 624 13.53 8.19 -1.35
N GLY A 625 14.83 8.38 -1.16
CA GLY A 625 15.50 8.24 0.14
C GLY A 625 15.50 9.47 1.03
N HIS A 626 14.64 10.46 0.78
CA HIS A 626 14.45 11.55 1.74
C HIS A 626 13.92 10.97 3.07
N PRO A 627 14.48 11.32 4.24
CA PRO A 627 14.13 10.64 5.49
C PRO A 627 12.69 10.86 5.97
N ASP A 628 12.05 11.93 5.49
CA ASP A 628 10.62 12.17 5.71
C ASP A 628 9.69 11.51 4.67
N GLU A 629 10.23 10.88 3.62
CA GLU A 629 9.41 10.00 2.78
C GLU A 629 9.04 8.75 3.60
N ARG A 630 7.74 8.43 3.60
CA ARG A 630 7.23 7.17 4.15
C ARG A 630 7.36 6.06 3.12
N GLY A 631 7.41 4.83 3.61
CA GLY A 631 7.52 3.62 2.80
C GLY A 631 8.79 2.84 3.08
N LEU A 632 8.79 1.58 2.68
CA LEU A 632 9.97 0.70 2.73
C LEU A 632 10.87 0.95 1.51
N ASP A 633 12.03 0.29 1.43
CA ASP A 633 12.95 0.42 0.30
C ASP A 633 13.73 -0.84 -0.03
N TRP A 634 13.31 -1.98 0.51
CA TRP A 634 14.02 -3.24 0.31
C TRP A 634 14.01 -3.69 -1.17
N GLY A 635 12.99 -3.29 -1.93
CA GLY A 635 12.87 -3.49 -3.38
C GLY A 635 13.37 -2.33 -4.24
N GLY A 636 13.91 -1.28 -3.62
CA GLY A 636 14.24 -0.01 -4.26
C GLY A 636 13.15 1.06 -4.06
N TYR A 637 13.27 2.17 -4.79
CA TYR A 637 12.31 3.27 -4.77
C TYR A 637 11.33 3.16 -5.92
N VAL A 638 10.05 3.42 -5.65
CA VAL A 638 8.99 3.40 -6.67
C VAL A 638 8.32 4.77 -6.70
N ASP A 639 8.54 5.51 -7.78
CA ASP A 639 7.80 6.74 -8.09
C ASP A 639 6.78 6.52 -9.22
N GLU A 640 6.07 7.58 -9.59
CA GLU A 640 5.07 7.54 -10.65
C GLU A 640 5.64 7.27 -12.05
N SER A 641 6.92 7.55 -12.29
CA SER A 641 7.60 7.19 -13.54
C SER A 641 8.01 5.73 -13.56
N VAL A 642 8.45 5.20 -12.43
CA VAL A 642 8.89 3.81 -12.24
C VAL A 642 7.76 2.81 -12.47
N SER A 643 6.57 3.10 -11.95
CA SER A 643 5.37 2.34 -12.23
C SER A 643 4.93 2.44 -13.70
N PHE A 644 5.11 3.60 -14.35
CA PHE A 644 4.73 3.82 -15.75
C PHE A 644 5.61 3.08 -16.76
N PHE A 645 6.91 2.91 -16.48
CA PHE A 645 7.84 2.36 -17.48
C PHE A 645 8.00 0.83 -17.45
N MET A 646 7.24 0.14 -16.60
CA MET A 646 7.24 -1.32 -16.52
C MET A 646 6.84 -1.95 -17.86
N LEU A 647 7.57 -3.00 -18.27
CA LEU A 647 7.38 -3.73 -19.52
C LEU A 647 6.88 -5.16 -19.23
N PRO A 648 5.56 -5.45 -19.39
CA PRO A 648 4.99 -6.75 -19.00
C PRO A 648 5.65 -7.97 -19.62
N PHE A 649 6.14 -7.84 -20.86
CA PHE A 649 6.72 -8.95 -21.61
C PHE A 649 8.23 -8.81 -21.84
N SER A 650 8.85 -7.81 -21.20
CA SER A 650 10.28 -7.54 -21.23
C SER A 650 10.78 -7.16 -19.83
N ILE A 651 10.43 -7.98 -18.82
CA ILE A 651 10.56 -7.62 -17.39
C ILE A 651 11.99 -7.21 -16.99
N TYR A 652 13.01 -7.85 -17.56
CA TYR A 652 14.42 -7.55 -17.27
C TYR A 652 14.81 -6.11 -17.65
N ARG A 653 14.10 -5.52 -18.62
CA ARG A 653 14.30 -4.15 -19.10
C ARG A 653 13.35 -3.16 -18.43
N SER A 654 12.54 -3.60 -17.46
CA SER A 654 11.59 -2.72 -16.78
C SER A 654 12.31 -1.72 -15.89
N LEU A 655 13.36 -2.11 -15.16
CA LEU A 655 14.08 -1.19 -14.27
C LEU A 655 15.18 -0.45 -15.02
N ARG A 656 15.09 0.89 -15.02
CA ARG A 656 16.07 1.79 -15.66
C ARG A 656 17.17 2.25 -14.71
N ALA A 657 17.03 1.97 -13.42
CA ALA A 657 18.05 2.20 -12.39
C ALA A 657 18.12 1.01 -11.42
N ASP A 658 19.29 0.81 -10.81
CA ASP A 658 19.48 -0.19 -9.76
C ASP A 658 19.03 0.34 -8.38
N GLY A 659 19.11 -0.49 -7.34
CA GLY A 659 18.73 -0.10 -5.97
C GLY A 659 19.57 1.02 -5.36
N ALA A 660 20.72 1.37 -5.96
CA ALA A 660 21.55 2.51 -5.58
C ALA A 660 21.27 3.75 -6.45
N GLY A 661 20.35 3.67 -7.41
CA GLY A 661 19.98 4.75 -8.32
C GLY A 661 20.93 4.93 -9.50
N ASN A 662 21.84 3.98 -9.76
CA ASN A 662 22.70 4.03 -10.95
C ASN A 662 21.93 3.56 -12.19
N PRO A 663 22.19 4.12 -13.39
CA PRO A 663 21.56 3.66 -14.61
C PRO A 663 21.82 2.18 -14.90
N VAL A 664 20.79 1.46 -15.33
CA VAL A 664 20.89 0.06 -15.79
C VAL A 664 21.18 0.03 -17.29
N ASP A 665 22.15 -0.79 -17.71
CA ASP A 665 22.35 -1.13 -19.12
C ASP A 665 21.23 -2.06 -19.62
N LEU A 666 20.21 -1.47 -20.24
CA LEU A 666 19.04 -2.19 -20.75
C LEU A 666 19.38 -3.18 -21.86
N ASP A 667 20.49 -2.99 -22.58
CA ASP A 667 20.93 -3.91 -23.64
C ASP A 667 21.71 -5.11 -23.07
N ALA A 668 22.16 -5.02 -21.82
CA ALA A 668 22.77 -6.13 -21.09
C ALA A 668 21.79 -6.84 -20.15
N ALA A 669 20.68 -6.20 -19.75
CA ALA A 669 19.80 -6.66 -18.69
C ALA A 669 19.19 -8.07 -18.89
N GLU A 670 18.99 -8.49 -20.15
CA GLU A 670 18.43 -9.80 -20.52
C GLU A 670 19.48 -10.86 -20.88
N LYS A 671 20.75 -10.48 -21.03
CA LYS A 671 21.80 -11.39 -21.53
C LYS A 671 22.05 -12.54 -20.57
N GLY A 672 21.94 -13.76 -21.08
CA GLY A 672 22.22 -15.00 -20.33
C GLY A 672 21.11 -15.45 -19.38
N LYS A 673 19.97 -14.75 -19.35
CA LYS A 673 18.81 -15.10 -18.51
C LYS A 673 17.80 -15.97 -19.25
N THR A 674 16.91 -16.61 -18.47
CA THR A 674 15.75 -17.35 -18.98
C THR A 674 14.92 -16.49 -19.94
N VAL A 675 14.64 -16.97 -21.15
CA VAL A 675 13.83 -16.26 -22.15
C VAL A 675 12.35 -16.62 -21.98
N LEU A 676 11.46 -15.62 -22.07
CA LEU A 676 10.02 -15.85 -22.09
C LEU A 676 9.62 -16.53 -23.41
N THR A 677 9.09 -17.75 -23.33
CA THR A 677 8.64 -18.50 -24.50
C THR A 677 7.30 -17.99 -25.03
N VAL A 678 6.94 -18.37 -26.26
CA VAL A 678 5.63 -18.03 -26.84
C VAL A 678 4.47 -18.59 -26.01
N GLU A 679 4.61 -19.82 -25.48
CA GLU A 679 3.59 -20.40 -24.58
C GLU A 679 3.61 -19.72 -23.21
N GLY A 680 4.80 -19.47 -22.65
CA GLY A 680 4.93 -18.75 -21.38
C GLY A 680 4.29 -17.36 -21.41
N ARG A 681 4.42 -16.64 -22.54
CA ARG A 681 3.78 -15.34 -22.76
C ARG A 681 2.26 -15.40 -22.60
N LYS A 682 1.60 -16.47 -23.05
CA LYS A 682 0.14 -16.64 -22.89
C LYS A 682 -0.27 -16.87 -21.45
N ASN A 683 0.66 -17.32 -20.61
CA ASN A 683 0.40 -17.57 -19.20
C ASN A 683 0.50 -16.31 -18.34
N ILE A 684 1.02 -15.19 -18.87
CA ILE A 684 0.97 -13.90 -18.17
C ILE A 684 -0.44 -13.33 -18.32
N LEU A 685 -1.24 -13.38 -17.24
CA LEU A 685 -2.64 -12.95 -17.25
C LEU A 685 -2.81 -11.45 -17.02
N GLY A 686 -1.87 -10.82 -16.32
CA GLY A 686 -1.89 -9.38 -16.10
C GLY A 686 -0.97 -8.88 -15.00
N VAL A 687 -1.31 -7.72 -14.44
CA VAL A 687 -0.46 -6.94 -13.53
C VAL A 687 -1.19 -6.63 -12.23
N GLN A 688 -0.43 -6.50 -11.14
CA GLN A 688 -0.96 -6.08 -9.84
C GLN A 688 0.01 -5.16 -9.11
N GLY A 689 -0.55 -4.11 -8.49
CA GLY A 689 0.11 -3.31 -7.47
C GLY A 689 -0.12 -3.82 -6.06
N GLN A 690 0.85 -3.61 -5.17
CA GLN A 690 0.85 -4.08 -3.78
C GLN A 690 0.94 -2.85 -2.89
N LEU A 691 0.09 -2.76 -1.89
CA LEU A 691 0.21 -1.74 -0.86
C LEU A 691 0.19 -2.43 0.49
N PHE A 692 1.37 -2.85 0.94
CA PHE A 692 1.61 -3.30 2.30
C PHE A 692 1.54 -2.12 3.29
N ALA A 693 1.14 -2.39 4.53
CA ALA A 693 0.69 -1.34 5.45
C ALA A 693 1.58 -1.13 6.69
N GLU A 694 2.82 -1.64 6.73
CA GLU A 694 3.72 -1.51 7.90
C GLU A 694 4.02 -0.05 8.27
N THR A 695 4.05 0.85 7.30
CA THR A 695 4.39 2.28 7.50
C THR A 695 3.20 3.24 7.37
N ILE A 696 2.00 2.69 7.11
CA ILE A 696 0.75 3.44 6.91
C ILE A 696 0.02 3.60 8.24
N ARG A 697 -0.39 4.83 8.57
CA ARG A 697 -1.06 5.19 9.84
C ARG A 697 -2.41 5.86 9.66
N SER A 698 -2.84 6.06 8.42
CA SER A 698 -4.12 6.69 8.09
C SER A 698 -4.48 6.43 6.63
N PHE A 699 -5.75 6.66 6.29
CA PHE A 699 -6.19 6.60 4.90
C PHE A 699 -5.53 7.66 4.00
N ASN A 700 -5.16 8.82 4.55
CA ASN A 700 -4.36 9.80 3.82
C ASN A 700 -2.97 9.24 3.43
N GLY A 701 -2.41 8.34 4.25
CA GLY A 701 -1.16 7.63 3.95
C GLY A 701 -1.33 6.60 2.84
N VAL A 702 -2.46 5.87 2.82
CA VAL A 702 -2.85 4.99 1.71
C VAL A 702 -2.89 5.78 0.41
N GLU A 703 -3.60 6.90 0.40
CA GLU A 703 -3.72 7.77 -0.78
C GLU A 703 -2.36 8.38 -1.20
N TYR A 704 -1.54 8.83 -0.25
CA TYR A 704 -0.21 9.38 -0.53
C TYR A 704 0.72 8.40 -1.27
N LEU A 705 0.75 7.14 -0.83
CA LEU A 705 1.59 6.11 -1.43
C LEU A 705 1.03 5.59 -2.76
N LEU A 706 -0.30 5.60 -2.94
CA LEU A 706 -0.93 5.21 -4.20
C LEU A 706 -0.82 6.28 -5.30
N PHE A 707 -1.02 7.56 -4.99
CA PHE A 707 -1.12 8.61 -6.00
C PHE A 707 0.14 9.50 -6.05
N PRO A 708 0.84 9.56 -7.20
CA PRO A 708 0.36 9.17 -8.55
C PRO A 708 0.73 7.76 -9.04
N LYS A 709 1.48 6.95 -8.29
CA LYS A 709 2.06 5.66 -8.76
C LYS A 709 1.07 4.71 -9.44
N ILE A 710 -0.14 4.59 -8.91
CA ILE A 710 -1.15 3.67 -9.44
C ILE A 710 -1.58 4.01 -10.88
N MET A 711 -1.34 5.23 -11.36
CA MET A 711 -1.60 5.60 -12.76
C MET A 711 -0.70 4.85 -13.73
N GLY A 712 0.55 4.57 -13.35
CA GLY A 712 1.46 3.75 -14.15
C GLY A 712 0.94 2.32 -14.26
N LEU A 713 0.49 1.74 -13.16
CA LEU A 713 -0.14 0.42 -13.14
C LEU A 713 -1.38 0.34 -14.03
N ALA A 714 -2.31 1.30 -13.90
CA ALA A 714 -3.53 1.33 -14.70
C ALA A 714 -3.21 1.45 -16.20
N GLU A 715 -2.25 2.30 -16.56
CA GLU A 715 -1.79 2.51 -17.91
C GLU A 715 -1.10 1.26 -18.49
N ARG A 716 -0.24 0.58 -17.73
CA ARG A 716 0.43 -0.66 -18.17
C ARG A 716 -0.51 -1.86 -18.22
N GLY A 717 -1.50 -1.93 -17.35
CA GLY A 717 -2.56 -2.94 -17.38
C GLY A 717 -3.46 -2.80 -18.61
N TRP A 718 -3.77 -1.56 -19.00
CA TRP A 718 -4.59 -1.28 -20.18
C TRP A 718 -3.79 -1.37 -21.48
N ASN A 719 -2.55 -0.86 -21.51
CA ASN A 719 -1.72 -0.69 -22.70
C ASN A 719 -0.38 -1.44 -22.66
N ALA A 720 -0.35 -2.74 -22.39
CA ALA A 720 0.85 -3.56 -22.17
C ALA A 720 2.00 -3.44 -23.19
N TYR A 721 1.77 -2.91 -24.40
CA TYR A 721 2.76 -2.78 -25.47
C TYR A 721 3.14 -1.31 -25.74
N PRO A 722 3.96 -0.69 -24.88
CA PRO A 722 4.39 0.68 -25.13
C PRO A 722 5.36 0.75 -26.32
N ALA A 723 5.31 1.86 -27.07
CA ALA A 723 6.06 2.02 -28.31
C ALA A 723 7.60 1.90 -28.18
N TRP A 724 8.16 2.01 -26.97
CA TRP A 724 9.59 1.88 -26.73
C TRP A 724 10.04 0.44 -26.41
N GLU A 725 9.13 -0.51 -26.16
CA GLU A 725 9.47 -1.89 -25.74
C GLU A 725 10.41 -2.59 -26.73
N GLU A 726 10.12 -2.47 -28.03
CA GLU A 726 10.87 -3.12 -29.11
C GLU A 726 12.06 -2.29 -29.62
N LEU A 727 12.18 -1.03 -29.19
CA LEU A 727 13.26 -0.13 -29.59
C LEU A 727 14.50 -0.34 -28.73
N ARG A 728 15.65 0.18 -29.18
CA ARG A 728 16.93 0.13 -28.47
C ARG A 728 17.68 1.46 -28.53
N GLY A 729 18.59 1.69 -27.59
CA GLY A 729 19.49 2.85 -27.56
C GLY A 729 18.77 4.20 -27.65
N ALA A 730 19.27 5.11 -28.48
CA ALA A 730 18.74 6.47 -28.60
C ALA A 730 17.27 6.53 -29.07
N GLN A 731 16.85 5.59 -29.92
CA GLN A 731 15.46 5.54 -30.41
C GLN A 731 14.49 5.15 -29.30
N GLU A 732 14.88 4.18 -28.46
CA GLU A 732 14.14 3.83 -27.26
C GLU A 732 14.02 5.01 -26.32
N GLN A 733 15.14 5.67 -26.01
CA GLN A 733 15.15 6.81 -25.10
C GLN A 733 14.24 7.94 -25.58
N GLN A 734 14.26 8.24 -26.88
CA GLN A 734 13.41 9.28 -27.47
C GLN A 734 11.92 8.91 -27.38
N ALA A 735 11.55 7.67 -27.72
CA ALA A 735 10.18 7.20 -27.64
C ALA A 735 9.67 7.16 -26.19
N PHE A 736 10.51 6.70 -25.26
CA PHE A 736 10.22 6.69 -23.83
C PHE A 736 10.01 8.11 -23.29
N ASN A 737 10.94 9.03 -23.55
CA ASN A 737 10.82 10.42 -23.07
C ASN A 737 9.54 11.08 -23.59
N LYS A 738 9.20 10.89 -24.86
CA LYS A 738 7.96 11.42 -25.44
C LYS A 738 6.72 10.87 -24.73
N ALA A 739 6.67 9.57 -24.47
CA ALA A 739 5.53 8.95 -23.80
C ALA A 739 5.43 9.35 -22.33
N LEU A 740 6.58 9.42 -21.63
CA LEU A 740 6.64 9.86 -20.23
C LEU A 740 6.19 11.31 -20.08
N ALA A 741 6.60 12.19 -21.00
CA ALA A 741 6.20 13.58 -20.95
C ALA A 741 4.69 13.74 -21.18
N LEU A 742 4.10 12.99 -22.14
CA LEU A 742 2.65 12.93 -22.31
C LEU A 742 1.93 12.39 -21.06
N TYR A 743 2.50 11.40 -20.38
CA TYR A 743 1.96 10.86 -19.13
C TYR A 743 1.92 11.92 -18.01
N TYR A 744 2.99 12.69 -17.83
CA TYR A 744 3.03 13.78 -16.85
C TYR A 744 2.10 14.95 -17.20
N GLU A 745 1.95 15.30 -18.48
CA GLU A 745 0.97 16.31 -18.91
C GLU A 745 -0.45 15.89 -18.52
N LYS A 746 -0.81 14.62 -18.76
CA LYS A 746 -2.12 14.09 -18.37
C LYS A 746 -2.34 14.12 -16.85
N ILE A 747 -1.31 13.76 -16.08
CA ILE A 747 -1.37 13.85 -14.61
C ILE A 747 -1.53 15.30 -14.13
N SER A 748 -0.73 16.22 -14.67
CA SER A 748 -0.67 17.61 -14.22
C SER A 748 -1.94 18.39 -14.58
N ASP A 749 -2.38 18.28 -15.83
CA ASP A 749 -3.46 19.12 -16.36
C ASP A 749 -4.87 18.57 -16.06
N MET A 750 -5.00 17.25 -15.85
CA MET A 750 -6.30 16.61 -15.63
C MET A 750 -6.44 15.92 -14.27
N GLU A 751 -5.51 15.04 -13.92
CA GLU A 751 -5.69 14.14 -12.78
C GLU A 751 -5.46 14.82 -11.43
N MET A 752 -4.37 15.58 -11.25
CA MET A 752 -4.12 16.31 -10.00
C MET A 752 -5.23 17.31 -9.66
N PRO A 753 -5.73 18.15 -10.59
CA PRO A 753 -6.90 18.98 -10.32
C PRO A 753 -8.15 18.19 -9.98
N TYR A 754 -8.35 17.01 -10.60
CA TYR A 754 -9.46 16.12 -10.29
C TYR A 754 -9.33 15.54 -8.87
N TRP A 755 -8.16 15.03 -8.48
CA TRP A 755 -7.90 14.49 -7.15
C TRP A 755 -8.10 15.55 -6.07
N ALA A 756 -7.54 16.75 -6.27
CA ALA A 756 -7.67 17.86 -5.32
C ALA A 756 -9.14 18.25 -5.09
N ARG A 757 -9.94 18.39 -6.17
CA ARG A 757 -11.37 18.72 -6.06
C ARG A 757 -12.20 17.64 -5.36
N ASN A 758 -11.76 16.38 -5.44
CA ASN A 758 -12.48 15.23 -4.88
C ASN A 758 -11.90 14.75 -3.53
N GLY A 759 -11.00 15.53 -2.92
CA GLY A 759 -10.43 15.17 -1.61
C GLY A 759 -9.65 13.86 -1.61
N ILE A 760 -8.93 13.58 -2.71
CA ILE A 760 -7.97 12.49 -2.80
C ILE A 760 -6.59 13.06 -2.48
N ASN A 761 -5.92 12.54 -1.46
CA ASN A 761 -4.54 12.91 -1.17
C ASN A 761 -3.58 12.34 -2.22
N PHE A 762 -2.50 13.05 -2.50
CA PHE A 762 -1.48 12.63 -3.45
C PHE A 762 -0.14 13.29 -3.12
N ARG A 763 0.94 12.66 -3.55
CA ARG A 763 2.32 13.11 -3.34
C ARG A 763 2.74 14.09 -4.44
N LEU A 764 3.45 15.16 -4.08
CA LEU A 764 4.09 16.09 -5.01
C LEU A 764 5.59 15.78 -5.14
N PRO A 765 6.16 15.79 -6.36
CA PRO A 765 7.59 15.61 -6.55
C PRO A 765 8.40 16.80 -6.09
N HIS A 766 9.66 16.52 -5.70
CA HIS A 766 10.65 17.55 -5.42
C HIS A 766 10.94 18.36 -6.70
N PRO A 767 11.24 19.66 -6.57
CA PRO A 767 11.79 20.42 -7.69
C PRO A 767 13.24 20.00 -7.97
N GLY A 768 13.68 20.13 -9.22
CA GLY A 768 15.09 20.06 -9.60
C GLY A 768 15.74 21.43 -9.47
N LEU A 769 17.01 21.48 -9.05
CA LEU A 769 17.81 22.71 -8.93
C LEU A 769 19.18 22.51 -9.59
N LEU A 770 19.66 23.53 -10.30
CA LEU A 770 21.00 23.55 -10.90
C LEU A 770 21.59 24.95 -10.78
N VAL A 771 22.81 25.09 -10.24
CA VAL A 771 23.57 26.34 -10.34
C VAL A 771 24.54 26.23 -11.51
N LYS A 772 24.39 27.13 -12.49
CA LYS A 772 25.24 27.18 -13.69
C LYS A 772 25.50 28.64 -14.06
N ASP A 773 26.76 28.98 -14.37
CA ASP A 773 27.18 30.34 -14.75
C ASP A 773 26.77 31.41 -13.72
N GLY A 774 26.85 31.07 -12.43
CA GLY A 774 26.49 31.97 -11.31
C GLY A 774 24.98 32.21 -11.15
N LYS A 775 24.12 31.42 -11.82
CA LYS A 775 22.66 31.52 -11.72
C LYS A 775 22.02 30.21 -11.27
N LEU A 776 20.98 30.32 -10.45
CA LEU A 776 20.10 29.22 -10.06
C LEU A 776 19.01 28.99 -11.11
N TYR A 777 18.96 27.78 -11.64
CA TYR A 777 17.90 27.23 -12.46
C TYR A 777 17.08 26.26 -11.61
N ALA A 778 15.77 26.21 -11.84
CA ALA A 778 14.90 25.22 -11.23
C ALA A 778 13.87 24.71 -12.25
N ASN A 779 13.36 23.50 -12.03
CA ASN A 779 12.24 22.96 -12.80
C ASN A 779 11.49 21.91 -11.96
N VAL A 780 10.34 21.46 -12.43
CA VAL A 780 9.57 20.40 -11.76
C VAL A 780 8.78 19.62 -12.81
N ALA A 781 8.56 18.33 -12.56
CA ALA A 781 7.83 17.45 -13.48
C ALA A 781 6.34 17.79 -13.63
N ILE A 782 5.77 18.56 -12.69
CA ILE A 782 4.35 18.90 -12.68
C ILE A 782 4.12 20.26 -13.32
N ARG A 783 3.41 20.26 -14.44
CA ARG A 783 3.05 21.50 -15.13
C ARG A 783 2.11 22.35 -14.28
N GLY A 784 2.35 23.66 -14.25
CA GLY A 784 1.57 24.61 -13.48
C GLY A 784 1.83 24.60 -11.97
N ALA A 785 2.79 23.80 -11.50
CA ALA A 785 3.24 23.87 -10.11
C ALA A 785 4.19 25.06 -9.91
N GLU A 786 4.09 25.70 -8.74
CA GLU A 786 5.01 26.74 -8.31
C GLU A 786 6.25 26.12 -7.65
N ILE A 787 7.42 26.72 -7.87
CA ILE A 787 8.63 26.38 -7.12
C ILE A 787 8.96 27.59 -6.25
N ARG A 788 9.03 27.37 -4.93
CA ARG A 788 9.46 28.40 -3.97
C ARG A 788 10.81 28.01 -3.40
N TYR A 789 11.70 28.98 -3.22
CA TYR A 789 13.07 28.73 -2.78
C TYR A 789 13.56 29.74 -1.74
N THR A 790 14.60 29.33 -1.02
CA THR A 790 15.33 30.15 -0.04
C THR A 790 16.83 29.99 -0.26
N THR A 791 17.59 31.03 0.06
CA THR A 791 19.06 31.08 -0.11
C THR A 791 19.79 31.30 1.23
N ASP A 792 19.04 31.36 2.33
CA ASP A 792 19.55 31.53 3.69
C ASP A 792 19.51 30.22 4.50
N GLY A 793 19.06 29.12 3.88
CA GLY A 793 18.93 27.80 4.49
C GLY A 793 17.63 27.56 5.27
N SER A 794 16.74 28.56 5.36
CA SER A 794 15.39 28.39 5.92
C SER A 794 14.54 27.45 5.06
N GLU A 795 13.53 26.80 5.65
CA GLU A 795 12.64 25.93 4.88
C GLU A 795 11.65 26.77 4.04
N PRO A 796 11.52 26.54 2.73
CA PRO A 796 10.61 27.30 1.89
C PRO A 796 9.14 27.10 2.29
N ASP A 797 8.38 28.18 2.22
CA ASP A 797 6.94 28.23 2.43
C ASP A 797 6.25 29.02 1.30
N THR A 798 4.93 29.22 1.42
CA THR A 798 4.14 29.96 0.42
C THR A 798 4.52 31.45 0.29
N GLN A 799 5.24 32.01 1.27
CA GLN A 799 5.69 33.41 1.27
C GLN A 799 7.13 33.56 0.77
N SER A 800 7.85 32.45 0.62
CA SER A 800 9.20 32.41 0.10
C SER A 800 9.25 32.85 -1.37
N ALA A 801 10.47 33.16 -1.85
CA ALA A 801 10.67 33.67 -3.20
C ALA A 801 10.15 32.68 -4.26
N LEU A 802 9.33 33.17 -5.18
CA LEU A 802 8.86 32.40 -6.33
C LEU A 802 9.96 32.32 -7.39
N TRP A 803 10.25 31.12 -7.87
CA TRP A 803 11.13 30.93 -9.01
C TRP A 803 10.34 31.15 -10.31
N GLU A 804 10.71 32.18 -11.06
CA GLU A 804 10.09 32.52 -12.36
C GLU A 804 11.09 32.44 -13.53
N ALA A 805 12.36 32.70 -13.26
CA ALA A 805 13.44 32.71 -14.23
C ALA A 805 14.80 32.49 -13.53
N PRO A 806 15.88 32.19 -14.26
CA PRO A 806 17.20 32.03 -13.66
C PRO A 806 17.67 33.28 -12.91
N VAL A 807 17.98 33.15 -11.63
CA VAL A 807 18.39 34.25 -10.73
C VAL A 807 19.87 34.14 -10.34
N PRO A 808 20.60 35.26 -10.14
CA PRO A 808 21.95 35.21 -9.58
C PRO A 808 21.99 34.45 -8.25
N CYS A 809 22.94 33.53 -8.09
CA CYS A 809 23.06 32.71 -6.89
C CYS A 809 24.52 32.56 -6.46
N HIS A 810 24.81 33.03 -5.26
CA HIS A 810 26.11 32.89 -4.58
C HIS A 810 25.95 32.29 -3.17
N ALA A 811 24.75 31.81 -2.85
CA ALA A 811 24.45 31.26 -1.53
C ALA A 811 24.97 29.83 -1.43
N PRO A 812 25.65 29.45 -0.34
CA PRO A 812 26.25 28.12 -0.18
C PRO A 812 25.23 26.99 -0.13
N VAL A 813 23.97 27.31 0.20
CA VAL A 813 22.86 26.38 0.29
C VAL A 813 21.62 27.02 -0.29
N VAL A 814 20.92 26.29 -1.15
CA VAL A 814 19.59 26.62 -1.66
C VAL A 814 18.63 25.52 -1.23
N LYS A 815 17.47 25.90 -0.69
CA LYS A 815 16.35 24.97 -0.46
C LYS A 815 15.18 25.33 -1.35
N ALA A 816 14.43 24.33 -1.80
CA ALA A 816 13.22 24.54 -2.60
C ALA A 816 12.11 23.53 -2.26
N LYS A 817 10.86 23.94 -2.51
CA LYS A 817 9.67 23.09 -2.47
C LYS A 817 8.79 23.34 -3.69
N THR A 818 8.04 22.33 -4.08
CA THR A 818 6.99 22.42 -5.10
C THR A 818 5.65 22.64 -4.43
N PHE A 819 4.85 23.57 -4.96
CA PHE A 819 3.49 23.88 -4.50
C PHE A 819 2.51 23.71 -5.64
N CYS A 820 1.44 22.93 -5.43
CA CYS A 820 0.40 22.73 -6.44
C CYS A 820 -0.91 22.30 -5.77
N GLN A 821 -2.05 22.84 -6.22
CA GLN A 821 -3.39 22.51 -5.71
C GLN A 821 -3.53 22.61 -4.17
N GLY A 822 -2.86 23.58 -3.53
CA GLY A 822 -2.88 23.74 -2.08
C GLY A 822 -2.09 22.68 -1.29
N LYS A 823 -1.23 21.91 -1.97
CA LYS A 823 -0.28 20.95 -1.38
C LYS A 823 1.16 21.44 -1.59
N GLU A 824 2.07 20.91 -0.78
CA GLU A 824 3.51 21.12 -0.89
C GLU A 824 4.26 19.78 -0.94
N SER A 825 5.40 19.76 -1.62
CA SER A 825 6.35 18.64 -1.56
C SER A 825 7.17 18.70 -0.27
N LEU A 826 7.87 17.60 0.03
CA LEU A 826 9.02 17.67 0.93
C LEU A 826 10.09 18.64 0.37
N PRO A 827 10.92 19.25 1.24
CA PRO A 827 11.96 20.17 0.80
C PRO A 827 13.11 19.41 0.12
N ILE A 828 13.72 20.04 -0.88
CA ILE A 828 15.01 19.60 -1.42
C ILE A 828 16.10 20.62 -1.11
N THR A 829 17.33 20.15 -0.96
CA THR A 829 18.50 20.98 -0.64
C THR A 829 19.56 20.81 -1.72
N LEU A 830 20.09 21.91 -2.23
CA LEU A 830 21.26 21.97 -3.09
C LEU A 830 22.40 22.68 -2.34
N LYS A 831 23.53 22.01 -2.17
CA LYS A 831 24.79 22.65 -1.71
C LYS A 831 25.51 23.18 -2.94
N THR A 832 25.86 24.46 -2.94
CA THR A 832 26.61 25.07 -4.05
C THR A 832 28.10 25.07 -3.74
N GLU A 833 28.92 24.88 -4.76
CA GLU A 833 30.38 24.96 -4.65
C GLU A 833 30.91 26.40 -4.57
#